data_AF-J6EZ01-F1
#
_entry.id   AF-J6EZ01-F1
#
_cell.length_a   1.000
_cell.length_b   1.000
_cell.length_c   1.000
_cell.angle_alpha   90.00
_cell.angle_beta   90.00
_cell.angle_gamma   90.00
#
_symmetry.space_group_name_H-M   'P 1'
#
loop_
_entity.id
_entity.type
_entity.pdbx_description
1 polymer ?
#
loop_
_entity_poly.entity_id
_entity_poly.type
_entity_poly.pdbx_seq_one_letter_code
_entity_poly.pdbx_strand_id
1 'polypeptide(L)'
;MSFRQLVRAFSTSCRKLSVTGDRVLLDSLLKNPELDPQDARNELRWMRQSLSPSLSLSSRDTELASMVKRRAAGNTDFGPLELLCRAPTLIPRPETAFIVEHLAERLLDAKRKRYIERPLRVLDLCTGSGCIPLLLSHLLQDTLHVAHGVDISPEAIELSEANKQLVSCDNVYFHQSDILSPDFVDHIRNDTGLEHFDLITSNPPYIPADVWAQLPQSVRDYEDSRALVGGSVPGVGDGVQFYGCIAKLADQLLEPASGEFPQIAVEIGETQAAEVSSLLPAAHRRSSRLTLVHKSPTPSCIVFPFPPLVGYTRALNALTLLKMPGPGPLAHQVLVYAGPGISPLSLSYTLLTLSLVLRPNYTVQQVAADVLKGEPWEPNTAMLVIPGGRDLPYVDELSTRSNVTRRIQDYVRNGGRYLGICAGAYFGSADCKFDIGGRHEVVGKRDLGFDYGSEQGAHAISLNVEGGKSLLELLYTNGGGHFIMPSPAPSNVEVVARYAEPPAESDVAAVLISEGKGKALLSSVHFEYPLEDPPARDAIQKLDVVPPPEFIEECEKARLQWVRQLLSSMELNVPARAGDGEVKDGEEDPHLLLNPTHPGPIFTFSHPKLPELATGIFSAPSIQKKVEPAKDGFEQFVDGNDTFVYGPTDAVGDVPAFLSKARRTEPKHEPKMEDLSIGDQPPLPKPMDFKDIPKLVLLPGKEQYTPEWTPLFNFETYWAELDQARKEAGRRTGVMRTDELSKGRTGERSSVGDVLFYGEAVTSTQTMLDRNPILLNGIKTPHAFLASFQLSGRGRGGNAWLTPVGCLPFTLMLSMPQSMVNKLIFVQYLAALAIAEALDPDGRLGVRIKWPNDVYAHVEGVGGTEVGGGKKGLAKIAGILVNTNYMNGQWRVLVGCGINVLNALPTTSISQMHDLLRERLTKFGQSGDLPPAPTMERVFARIMQSFEQKWEQFLNDGGFDSFMDEYKSRWLHQDQEVTLTTVTPHQKLRIVGITPDQGLLRCVPIEDTKLTPLYQRSVDGYADRTGNGTSGEFVDLQPDGNSFDLMSNMIKKKN
;
A
#
# COMPACT_ATOMS: atom_id res chain seq x y z
N MET A 1 45.79 12.83 -24.02
CA MET A 1 46.17 14.07 -23.30
C MET A 1 44.92 14.62 -22.61
N SER A 2 44.99 15.10 -21.36
CA SER A 2 43.84 15.71 -20.68
C SER A 2 44.24 16.88 -19.77
N PHE A 3 43.63 18.05 -19.99
CA PHE A 3 43.62 19.18 -19.07
C PHE A 3 42.38 20.04 -19.39
N ARG A 4 41.39 20.21 -18.51
CA ARG A 4 41.43 21.03 -17.29
C ARG A 4 41.72 22.53 -17.57
N GLN A 5 41.25 23.08 -18.70
CA GLN A 5 41.41 24.51 -19.04
C GLN A 5 40.12 25.35 -19.18
N LEU A 6 38.92 24.77 -19.27
CA LEU A 6 37.66 25.54 -19.33
C LEU A 6 36.78 25.41 -18.06
N VAL A 7 37.45 25.37 -16.90
CA VAL A 7 36.85 25.68 -15.59
C VAL A 7 37.69 26.77 -14.93
N ARG A 8 37.49 28.01 -15.40
CA ARG A 8 37.88 29.31 -14.80
C ARG A 8 37.25 30.40 -15.71
N ALA A 9 36.38 31.29 -15.24
CA ALA A 9 35.90 31.48 -13.87
C ALA A 9 34.43 31.94 -13.82
N PHE A 10 33.67 31.34 -12.91
CA PHE A 10 32.79 32.04 -11.98
C PHE A 10 32.76 31.22 -10.68
N SER A 11 32.99 31.86 -9.54
CA SER A 11 33.20 31.16 -8.26
C SER A 11 31.90 31.05 -7.45
N THR A 12 31.66 29.86 -6.90
CA THR A 12 30.67 29.65 -5.84
C THR A 12 30.97 30.48 -4.58
N SER A 13 29.92 30.83 -3.85
CA SER A 13 30.02 31.19 -2.42
C SER A 13 28.89 30.57 -1.59
N CYS A 14 28.72 29.25 -1.71
CA CYS A 14 28.03 28.43 -0.72
C CYS A 14 29.09 27.51 -0.06
N ARG A 15 29.04 27.38 1.27
CA ARG A 15 30.12 26.73 2.05
C ARG A 15 30.13 25.22 1.86
N LYS A 16 31.33 24.65 1.75
CA LYS A 16 31.56 23.20 1.81
C LYS A 16 31.35 22.66 3.22
N LEU A 17 30.75 21.48 3.32
CA LEU A 17 31.23 20.40 4.17
C LEU A 17 31.80 19.28 3.27
N SER A 18 32.49 18.30 3.84
CA SER A 18 33.58 17.59 3.17
C SER A 18 33.18 16.53 2.14
N VAL A 19 33.66 16.70 0.90
CA VAL A 19 33.66 15.67 -0.17
C VAL A 19 34.98 14.86 -0.17
N THR A 20 35.89 15.12 0.78
CA THR A 20 37.26 14.58 0.82
C THR A 20 37.41 13.25 1.58
N GLY A 21 36.41 12.82 2.36
CA GLY A 21 36.49 11.58 3.16
C GLY A 21 36.28 10.31 2.34
N ASP A 22 35.13 10.23 1.65
CA ASP A 22 34.65 9.06 0.89
C ASP A 22 35.71 8.46 -0.03
N ARG A 23 36.46 9.32 -0.73
CA ARG A 23 37.51 8.87 -1.65
C ARG A 23 38.65 8.15 -0.94
N VAL A 24 39.06 8.60 0.26
CA VAL A 24 40.15 7.96 1.02
C VAL A 24 39.72 6.59 1.57
N LEU A 25 38.42 6.42 1.84
CA LEU A 25 37.84 5.15 2.27
C LEU A 25 37.69 4.17 1.09
N LEU A 26 37.22 4.64 -0.07
CA LEU A 26 37.18 3.87 -1.33
C LEU A 26 38.58 3.47 -1.80
N ASP A 27 39.53 4.41 -1.87
CA ASP A 27 40.95 4.18 -2.17
C ASP A 27 41.65 3.33 -1.08
N SER A 28 40.94 2.93 -0.01
CA SER A 28 41.39 1.96 0.99
C SER A 28 40.72 0.60 0.89
N LEU A 29 39.41 0.51 0.64
CA LEU A 29 38.75 -0.77 0.34
C LEU A 29 39.34 -1.43 -0.90
N LEU A 30 39.67 -0.65 -1.93
CA LEU A 30 40.34 -1.09 -3.17
C LEU A 30 41.82 -1.52 -2.97
N LYS A 31 42.26 -1.73 -1.73
CA LYS A 31 43.51 -2.43 -1.39
C LYS A 31 43.28 -3.91 -1.15
N ASN A 32 42.05 -4.31 -0.81
CA ASN A 32 41.65 -5.70 -0.85
C ASN A 32 41.48 -6.10 -2.35
N PRO A 33 42.26 -7.08 -2.87
CA PRO A 33 42.16 -7.50 -4.28
C PRO A 33 40.83 -8.18 -4.64
N GLU A 34 39.99 -8.52 -3.65
CA GLU A 34 38.65 -9.08 -3.82
C GLU A 34 37.63 -8.06 -4.35
N LEU A 35 37.88 -6.75 -4.14
CA LEU A 35 36.86 -5.72 -4.33
C LEU A 35 37.07 -4.93 -5.62
N ASP A 36 36.07 -5.01 -6.50
CA ASP A 36 35.98 -4.18 -7.70
C ASP A 36 35.55 -2.72 -7.36
N PRO A 37 35.71 -1.76 -8.29
CA PRO A 37 35.34 -0.35 -8.06
C PRO A 37 33.86 -0.07 -7.75
N GLN A 38 32.96 -1.02 -7.97
CA GLN A 38 31.55 -0.97 -7.61
C GLN A 38 31.27 -1.73 -6.31
N ASP A 39 31.90 -2.89 -6.10
CA ASP A 39 31.79 -3.66 -4.84
C ASP A 39 32.34 -2.84 -3.66
N ALA A 40 33.48 -2.17 -3.81
CA ALA A 40 34.00 -1.24 -2.80
C ALA A 40 33.05 -0.05 -2.50
N ARG A 41 32.15 0.33 -3.42
CA ARG A 41 31.11 1.34 -3.15
C ARG A 41 29.93 0.75 -2.40
N ASN A 42 29.57 -0.49 -2.68
CA ASN A 42 28.53 -1.22 -1.98
C ASN A 42 28.98 -1.48 -0.53
N GLU A 43 30.16 -2.05 -0.33
CA GLU A 43 30.85 -2.26 0.96
C GLU A 43 30.87 -0.98 1.82
N LEU A 44 31.39 0.14 1.29
CA LEU A 44 31.43 1.41 2.02
C LEU A 44 30.03 1.95 2.40
N ARG A 45 29.01 1.63 1.59
CA ARG A 45 27.61 2.01 1.85
C ARG A 45 27.04 1.16 2.98
N TRP A 46 27.25 -0.16 2.97
CA TRP A 46 26.81 -1.07 4.04
C TRP A 46 27.46 -0.72 5.38
N MET A 47 28.78 -0.52 5.41
CA MET A 47 29.51 -0.08 6.62
C MET A 47 29.00 1.24 7.19
N ARG A 48 28.43 2.13 6.35
CA ARG A 48 27.79 3.37 6.82
C ARG A 48 26.40 3.18 7.40
N GLN A 49 25.71 2.11 7.02
CA GLN A 49 24.35 1.79 7.44
C GLN A 49 24.32 0.96 8.73
N SER A 50 25.33 0.11 8.97
CA SER A 50 25.49 -0.69 10.19
C SER A 50 25.93 0.14 11.42
N LEU A 51 26.62 1.28 11.23
CA LEU A 51 27.10 2.13 12.32
C LEU A 51 25.96 2.71 13.17
N SER A 52 25.98 2.40 14.47
CA SER A 52 24.95 2.80 15.42
C SER A 52 24.63 4.32 15.38
N PRO A 53 23.34 4.70 15.30
CA PRO A 53 22.91 6.09 15.39
C PRO A 53 23.20 6.78 16.74
N SER A 54 23.50 6.03 17.81
CA SER A 54 23.80 6.59 19.14
C SER A 54 25.22 7.14 19.27
N LEU A 55 26.11 6.80 18.33
CA LEU A 55 27.51 7.21 18.32
C LEU A 55 27.65 8.69 17.91
N SER A 56 28.57 9.41 18.56
CA SER A 56 28.94 10.77 18.14
C SER A 56 29.51 10.77 16.72
N LEU A 57 29.41 11.89 15.98
CA LEU A 57 29.94 11.97 14.61
C LEU A 57 31.42 11.56 14.52
N SER A 58 32.25 12.02 15.45
CA SER A 58 33.66 11.61 15.52
C SER A 58 33.86 10.13 15.88
N SER A 59 32.95 9.54 16.67
CA SER A 59 32.95 8.09 16.93
C SER A 59 32.60 7.31 15.66
N ARG A 60 31.55 7.73 14.93
CA ARG A 60 31.11 7.08 13.67
C ARG A 60 32.17 7.17 12.59
N ASP A 61 32.83 8.31 12.42
CA ASP A 61 33.94 8.44 11.46
C ASP A 61 35.14 7.55 11.83
N THR A 62 35.44 7.40 13.12
CA THR A 62 36.51 6.51 13.63
C THR A 62 36.16 5.03 13.41
N GLU A 63 34.92 4.65 13.70
CA GLU A 63 34.45 3.27 13.60
C GLU A 63 34.26 2.85 12.14
N LEU A 64 33.75 3.74 11.27
CA LEU A 64 33.73 3.56 9.81
C LEU A 64 35.13 3.31 9.25
N ALA A 65 36.11 4.12 9.66
CA ALA A 65 37.50 3.95 9.25
C ALA A 65 38.09 2.63 9.77
N SER A 66 37.60 2.10 10.89
CA SER A 66 37.97 0.78 11.41
C SER A 66 37.38 -0.34 10.55
N MET A 67 36.06 -0.33 10.27
CA MET A 67 35.39 -1.32 9.40
C MET A 67 36.03 -1.36 8.00
N VAL A 68 36.25 -0.18 7.40
CA VAL A 68 36.93 -0.03 6.11
C VAL A 68 38.34 -0.61 6.15
N LYS A 69 39.08 -0.40 7.26
CA LYS A 69 40.44 -0.95 7.44
C LYS A 69 40.43 -2.48 7.62
N ARG A 70 39.43 -3.06 8.31
CA ARG A 70 39.25 -4.51 8.45
C ARG A 70 38.99 -5.19 7.12
N ARG A 71 38.00 -4.70 6.36
CA ARG A 71 37.65 -5.27 5.06
C ARG A 71 38.71 -5.05 4.00
N ALA A 72 39.44 -3.92 4.06
CA ALA A 72 40.64 -3.69 3.27
C ALA A 72 41.81 -4.66 3.57
N ALA A 73 41.73 -5.44 4.66
CA ALA A 73 42.69 -6.47 5.05
C ALA A 73 42.16 -7.91 4.90
N GLY A 74 40.93 -8.10 4.37
CA GLY A 74 40.32 -9.42 4.13
C GLY A 74 39.39 -9.94 5.25
N ASN A 75 39.19 -9.19 6.34
CA ASN A 75 38.28 -9.62 7.42
C ASN A 75 36.82 -9.20 7.15
N THR A 76 35.86 -9.87 7.78
CA THR A 76 34.44 -9.49 7.79
C THR A 76 33.89 -9.45 9.22
N ASP A 77 32.80 -8.71 9.41
CA ASP A 77 32.05 -8.68 10.66
C ASP A 77 30.87 -9.67 10.55
N PHE A 78 30.65 -10.52 11.56
CA PHE A 78 29.58 -11.54 11.59
C PHE A 78 28.84 -11.46 12.94
N GLY A 79 27.73 -10.71 12.97
CA GLY A 79 27.12 -10.25 14.21
C GLY A 79 28.11 -9.39 15.01
N PRO A 80 28.33 -9.62 16.31
CA PRO A 80 29.35 -8.95 17.12
C PRO A 80 30.80 -9.47 16.90
N LEU A 81 31.03 -10.51 16.08
CA LEU A 81 32.36 -11.11 15.88
C LEU A 81 33.09 -10.49 14.69
N GLU A 82 34.42 -10.32 14.81
CA GLU A 82 35.32 -10.12 13.67
C GLU A 82 35.88 -11.49 13.25
N LEU A 83 35.71 -11.87 11.98
CA LEU A 83 36.17 -13.14 11.41
C LEU A 83 37.12 -12.90 10.22
N LEU A 84 38.08 -13.80 10.05
CA LEU A 84 38.93 -13.89 8.88
C LEU A 84 38.14 -14.53 7.72
N CYS A 85 38.35 -14.01 6.50
CA CYS A 85 37.96 -14.68 5.26
C CYS A 85 39.22 -15.17 4.52
N ARG A 86 39.13 -16.30 3.83
CA ARG A 86 40.16 -16.80 2.91
C ARG A 86 39.50 -17.59 1.79
N ALA A 87 39.86 -17.32 0.54
CA ALA A 87 39.56 -18.22 -0.57
C ALA A 87 40.21 -19.60 -0.32
N PRO A 88 39.55 -20.72 -0.69
CA PRO A 88 38.30 -20.77 -1.46
C PRO A 88 37.03 -20.87 -0.58
N THR A 89 37.11 -20.66 0.73
CA THR A 89 35.96 -20.81 1.64
C THR A 89 34.92 -19.69 1.44
N LEU A 90 33.63 -20.04 1.54
CA LEU A 90 32.49 -19.12 1.48
C LEU A 90 32.67 -17.95 2.48
N ILE A 91 32.52 -16.71 2.01
CA ILE A 91 32.58 -15.52 2.87
C ILE A 91 31.33 -15.48 3.77
N PRO A 92 31.46 -15.35 5.11
CA PRO A 92 30.33 -15.27 6.04
C PRO A 92 29.31 -14.20 5.62
N ARG A 93 28.05 -14.61 5.46
CA ARG A 93 26.96 -13.73 5.01
C ARG A 93 26.26 -13.06 6.21
N PRO A 94 25.98 -11.74 6.18
CA PRO A 94 25.22 -11.05 7.24
C PRO A 94 23.84 -11.68 7.53
N GLU A 95 23.23 -12.29 6.52
CA GLU A 95 21.93 -12.96 6.62
C GLU A 95 22.01 -14.22 7.49
N THR A 96 23.05 -15.04 7.33
CA THR A 96 23.31 -16.21 8.19
C THR A 96 23.62 -15.76 9.63
N ALA A 97 24.31 -14.63 9.84
CA ALA A 97 24.51 -14.08 11.18
C ALA A 97 23.18 -13.71 11.86
N PHE A 98 22.28 -13.04 11.13
CA PHE A 98 20.95 -12.69 11.61
C PHE A 98 20.08 -13.94 11.94
N ILE A 99 20.16 -14.99 11.11
CA ILE A 99 19.51 -16.29 11.36
C ILE A 99 19.98 -16.88 12.69
N VAL A 100 21.29 -16.85 12.95
CA VAL A 100 21.90 -17.37 14.18
C VAL A 100 21.55 -16.52 15.42
N GLU A 101 21.51 -15.20 15.29
CA GLU A 101 21.06 -14.30 16.36
C GLU A 101 19.62 -14.61 16.78
N HIS A 102 18.69 -14.77 15.83
CA HIS A 102 17.30 -15.11 16.14
C HIS A 102 17.13 -16.55 16.68
N LEU A 103 17.99 -17.49 16.26
CA LEU A 103 18.06 -18.82 16.87
C LEU A 103 18.48 -18.74 18.35
N ALA A 104 19.51 -17.94 18.66
CA ALA A 104 19.97 -17.70 20.02
C ALA A 104 18.87 -17.04 20.89
N GLU A 105 18.13 -16.05 20.37
CA GLU A 105 16.98 -15.46 21.08
C GLU A 105 15.96 -16.52 21.53
N ARG A 106 15.61 -17.47 20.65
CA ARG A 106 14.65 -18.53 20.95
C ARG A 106 15.15 -19.52 21.98
N LEU A 107 16.43 -19.89 21.91
CA LEU A 107 17.06 -20.79 22.88
C LEU A 107 17.17 -20.12 24.26
N LEU A 108 17.49 -18.83 24.32
CA LEU A 108 17.43 -18.05 25.56
C LEU A 108 16.00 -17.95 26.12
N ASP A 109 14.98 -17.80 25.28
CA ASP A 109 13.59 -17.77 25.73
C ASP A 109 13.10 -19.15 26.23
N ALA A 110 13.47 -20.24 25.56
CA ALA A 110 13.21 -21.60 26.01
C ALA A 110 13.91 -21.91 27.34
N LYS A 111 15.13 -21.41 27.55
CA LYS A 111 15.83 -21.48 28.84
C LYS A 111 15.10 -20.69 29.94
N ARG A 112 14.65 -19.45 29.66
CA ARG A 112 13.83 -18.65 30.60
C ARG A 112 12.54 -19.37 31.00
N LYS A 113 11.92 -20.10 30.07
CA LYS A 113 10.72 -20.93 30.28
C LYS A 113 10.99 -22.31 30.89
N ARG A 114 12.25 -22.67 31.11
CA ARG A 114 12.72 -23.99 31.61
C ARG A 114 12.39 -25.17 30.68
N TYR A 115 12.29 -24.94 29.37
CA TYR A 115 12.28 -26.03 28.38
C TYR A 115 13.69 -26.56 28.06
N ILE A 116 14.73 -25.82 28.45
CA ILE A 116 16.14 -26.21 28.37
C ILE A 116 16.67 -26.24 29.81
N GLU A 117 16.81 -27.44 30.37
CA GLU A 117 17.25 -27.66 31.75
C GLU A 117 18.77 -27.87 31.89
N ARG A 118 19.45 -28.30 30.82
CA ARG A 118 20.90 -28.47 30.72
C ARG A 118 21.48 -27.62 29.57
N PRO A 119 22.76 -27.20 29.63
CA PRO A 119 23.42 -26.56 28.49
C PRO A 119 23.49 -27.50 27.27
N LEU A 120 23.34 -26.92 26.06
CA LEU A 120 23.13 -27.64 24.80
C LEU A 120 24.43 -28.13 24.16
N ARG A 121 24.43 -29.33 23.57
CA ARG A 121 25.43 -29.78 22.58
C ARG A 121 24.92 -29.46 21.18
N VAL A 122 25.72 -28.78 20.36
CA VAL A 122 25.36 -28.36 19.00
C VAL A 122 26.25 -29.07 17.97
N LEU A 123 25.68 -29.49 16.85
CA LEU A 123 26.40 -29.98 15.68
C LEU A 123 26.10 -29.09 14.46
N ASP A 124 27.12 -28.45 13.90
CA ASP A 124 27.01 -27.59 12.73
C ASP A 124 27.61 -28.28 11.50
N LEU A 125 26.80 -28.44 10.44
CA LEU A 125 27.15 -29.19 9.24
C LEU A 125 27.42 -28.23 8.08
N CYS A 126 28.48 -28.46 7.29
CA CYS A 126 28.99 -27.50 6.30
C CYS A 126 29.40 -26.16 6.95
N THR A 127 30.19 -26.24 8.01
CA THR A 127 30.50 -25.09 8.88
C THR A 127 31.37 -24.01 8.22
N GLY A 128 32.08 -24.34 7.14
CA GLY A 128 32.93 -23.42 6.39
C GLY A 128 33.94 -22.71 7.29
N SER A 129 33.82 -21.38 7.37
CA SER A 129 34.62 -20.49 8.22
C SER A 129 34.40 -20.66 9.74
N GLY A 130 33.49 -21.53 10.18
CA GLY A 130 33.11 -21.74 11.59
C GLY A 130 32.18 -20.67 12.16
N CYS A 131 31.62 -19.80 11.32
CA CYS A 131 30.90 -18.60 11.76
C CYS A 131 29.66 -18.92 12.62
N ILE A 132 28.86 -19.93 12.26
CA ILE A 132 27.64 -20.33 12.98
C ILE A 132 27.94 -20.77 14.43
N PRO A 133 28.79 -21.80 14.70
CA PRO A 133 29.02 -22.29 16.06
C PRO A 133 29.80 -21.29 16.92
N LEU A 134 30.70 -20.48 16.34
CA LEU A 134 31.40 -19.41 17.06
C LEU A 134 30.43 -18.31 17.52
N LEU A 135 29.50 -17.89 16.66
CA LEU A 135 28.49 -16.90 17.03
C LEU A 135 27.48 -17.45 18.04
N LEU A 136 27.04 -18.72 17.89
CA LEU A 136 26.20 -19.37 18.89
C LEU A 136 26.90 -19.42 20.25
N SER A 137 28.17 -19.81 20.33
CA SER A 137 28.91 -19.83 21.60
C SER A 137 29.01 -18.44 22.23
N HIS A 138 29.34 -17.41 21.42
CA HIS A 138 29.43 -16.03 21.89
C HIS A 138 28.11 -15.51 22.49
N LEU A 139 26.96 -15.84 21.89
CA LEU A 139 25.63 -15.42 22.33
C LEU A 139 25.04 -16.30 23.45
N LEU A 140 25.50 -17.54 23.60
CA LEU A 140 24.90 -18.58 24.45
C LEU A 140 25.85 -19.08 25.55
N GLN A 141 26.74 -18.23 26.07
CA GLN A 141 27.80 -18.60 27.03
C GLN A 141 27.34 -19.49 28.22
N ASP A 142 26.22 -19.17 28.86
CA ASP A 142 25.65 -19.98 29.96
C ASP A 142 24.75 -21.15 29.50
N THR A 143 24.52 -21.29 28.20
CA THR A 143 23.41 -22.06 27.59
C THR A 143 23.89 -23.12 26.60
N LEU A 144 25.08 -22.97 26.02
CA LEU A 144 25.73 -23.88 25.10
C LEU A 144 26.89 -24.57 25.83
N HIS A 145 26.84 -25.89 25.92
CA HIS A 145 27.91 -26.69 26.52
C HIS A 145 29.13 -26.74 25.60
N VAL A 146 28.89 -27.14 24.36
CA VAL A 146 29.90 -27.37 23.33
C VAL A 146 29.24 -27.32 21.95
N ALA A 147 29.96 -26.87 20.93
CA ALA A 147 29.54 -27.00 19.53
C ALA A 147 30.63 -27.65 18.69
N HIS A 148 30.22 -28.51 17.76
CA HIS A 148 31.10 -29.21 16.84
C HIS A 148 30.75 -28.78 15.41
N GLY A 149 31.68 -28.11 14.72
CA GLY A 149 31.53 -27.75 13.31
C GLY A 149 32.19 -28.77 12.39
N VAL A 150 31.55 -29.11 11.29
CA VAL A 150 32.03 -30.11 10.33
C VAL A 150 32.10 -29.55 8.93
N ASP A 151 33.21 -29.78 8.24
CA ASP A 151 33.38 -29.49 6.81
C ASP A 151 34.19 -30.58 6.09
N ILE A 152 34.06 -30.65 4.77
CA ILE A 152 34.85 -31.55 3.92
C ILE A 152 36.18 -30.91 3.47
N SER A 153 36.21 -29.58 3.39
CA SER A 153 37.40 -28.79 2.99
C SER A 153 38.39 -28.67 4.16
N PRO A 154 39.65 -29.12 4.00
CA PRO A 154 40.67 -28.85 5.01
C PRO A 154 40.98 -27.34 5.11
N GLU A 155 40.84 -26.59 4.02
CA GLU A 155 41.02 -25.14 3.99
C GLU A 155 39.98 -24.41 4.86
N ALA A 156 38.73 -24.90 4.87
CA ALA A 156 37.67 -24.41 5.74
C ALA A 156 37.99 -24.71 7.23
N ILE A 157 38.47 -25.91 7.55
CA ILE A 157 38.87 -26.29 8.92
C ILE A 157 40.08 -25.46 9.41
N GLU A 158 41.06 -25.17 8.55
CA GLU A 158 42.16 -24.25 8.88
C GLU A 158 41.70 -22.79 9.06
N LEU A 159 40.62 -22.38 8.39
CA LEU A 159 40.02 -21.06 8.58
C LEU A 159 39.21 -20.99 9.88
N SER A 160 38.43 -22.02 10.20
CA SER A 160 37.56 -22.05 11.37
C SER A 160 38.33 -22.17 12.69
N GLU A 161 39.39 -22.99 12.76
CA GLU A 161 40.31 -22.98 13.91
C GLU A 161 41.09 -21.65 14.04
N ALA A 162 41.42 -20.97 12.93
CA ALA A 162 42.02 -19.63 13.01
C ALA A 162 41.01 -18.57 13.51
N ASN A 163 39.74 -18.67 13.11
CA ASN A 163 38.66 -17.80 13.59
C ASN A 163 38.36 -18.04 15.08
N LYS A 164 38.34 -19.29 15.52
CA LYS A 164 38.22 -19.69 16.93
C LYS A 164 39.32 -19.11 17.81
N GLN A 165 40.57 -19.12 17.33
CA GLN A 165 41.69 -18.47 18.02
C GLN A 165 41.52 -16.94 18.06
N LEU A 166 41.05 -16.32 16.97
CA LEU A 166 40.78 -14.88 16.91
C LEU A 166 39.70 -14.43 17.91
N VAL A 167 38.59 -15.17 18.00
CA VAL A 167 37.47 -14.85 18.92
C VAL A 167 37.65 -15.42 20.34
N SER A 168 38.75 -16.14 20.60
CA SER A 168 39.08 -16.76 21.89
C SER A 168 37.99 -17.68 22.45
N CYS A 169 37.59 -18.69 21.68
CA CYS A 169 36.50 -19.61 22.01
C CYS A 169 36.99 -21.05 22.29
N ASP A 170 36.82 -21.51 23.53
CA ASP A 170 37.35 -22.80 24.00
C ASP A 170 36.38 -24.00 23.86
N ASN A 171 35.08 -23.75 23.66
CA ASN A 171 34.02 -24.78 23.61
C ASN A 171 33.47 -25.05 22.20
N VAL A 172 34.22 -24.67 21.16
CA VAL A 172 33.91 -24.98 19.75
C VAL A 172 35.03 -25.84 19.18
N TYR A 173 34.70 -26.89 18.45
CA TYR A 173 35.66 -27.85 17.88
C TYR A 173 35.35 -28.12 16.40
N PHE A 174 36.38 -28.19 15.56
CA PHE A 174 36.21 -28.37 14.13
C PHE A 174 36.76 -29.72 13.64
N HIS A 175 35.99 -30.39 12.80
CA HIS A 175 36.22 -31.77 12.37
C HIS A 175 36.16 -31.87 10.84
N GLN A 176 37.16 -32.47 10.20
CA GLN A 176 37.13 -32.69 8.75
C GLN A 176 36.40 -34.01 8.44
N SER A 177 35.23 -33.94 7.80
CA SER A 177 34.47 -35.13 7.40
C SER A 177 33.47 -34.84 6.29
N ASP A 178 33.18 -35.85 5.45
CA ASP A 178 32.11 -35.79 4.46
C ASP A 178 30.78 -36.24 5.08
N ILE A 179 29.83 -35.32 5.19
CA ILE A 179 28.49 -35.59 5.74
C ILE A 179 27.64 -36.50 4.85
N LEU A 180 28.02 -36.70 3.58
CA LEU A 180 27.37 -37.65 2.66
C LEU A 180 27.92 -39.09 2.80
N SER A 181 28.99 -39.28 3.58
CA SER A 181 29.58 -40.60 3.83
C SER A 181 28.62 -41.50 4.64
N PRO A 182 28.48 -42.80 4.29
CA PRO A 182 27.67 -43.73 5.08
C PRO A 182 28.19 -43.91 6.52
N ASP A 183 29.50 -43.77 6.72
CA ASP A 183 30.16 -43.99 8.00
C ASP A 183 30.21 -42.71 8.87
N PHE A 184 29.63 -41.60 8.40
CA PHE A 184 29.68 -40.29 9.06
C PHE A 184 29.24 -40.32 10.53
N VAL A 185 28.14 -41.02 10.82
CA VAL A 185 27.53 -41.09 12.15
C VAL A 185 28.46 -41.76 13.17
N ASP A 186 29.23 -42.76 12.75
CA ASP A 186 30.19 -43.44 13.63
C ASP A 186 31.47 -42.61 13.78
N HIS A 187 31.94 -41.94 12.72
CA HIS A 187 33.07 -41.00 12.84
C HIS A 187 32.76 -39.86 13.82
N ILE A 188 31.66 -39.12 13.63
CA ILE A 188 31.35 -37.96 14.50
C ILE A 188 31.10 -38.39 15.96
N ARG A 189 30.56 -39.59 16.21
CA ARG A 189 30.43 -40.15 17.57
C ARG A 189 31.78 -40.42 18.22
N ASN A 190 32.73 -40.98 17.47
CA ASN A 190 34.09 -41.24 17.97
C ASN A 190 34.90 -39.95 18.18
N ASP A 191 34.81 -39.00 17.25
CA ASP A 191 35.60 -37.76 17.28
C ASP A 191 35.11 -36.76 18.34
N THR A 192 33.81 -36.78 18.67
CA THR A 192 33.22 -35.88 19.68
C THR A 192 33.02 -36.54 21.04
N GLY A 193 32.95 -37.87 21.10
CA GLY A 193 32.55 -38.62 22.30
C GLY A 193 31.06 -38.48 22.66
N LEU A 194 30.23 -37.90 21.78
CA LEU A 194 28.82 -37.64 22.02
C LEU A 194 27.94 -38.63 21.23
N GLU A 195 27.14 -39.43 21.94
CA GLU A 195 26.17 -40.34 21.31
C GLU A 195 25.03 -39.59 20.61
N HIS A 196 24.66 -38.42 21.15
CA HIS A 196 23.61 -37.52 20.67
C HIS A 196 23.94 -36.03 20.88
N PHE A 197 23.27 -35.17 20.12
CA PHE A 197 23.27 -33.70 20.19
C PHE A 197 21.87 -33.18 20.52
N ASP A 198 21.78 -31.94 21.03
CA ASP A 198 20.50 -31.30 21.37
C ASP A 198 19.95 -30.45 20.21
N LEU A 199 20.83 -29.97 19.33
CA LEU A 199 20.55 -29.10 18.18
C LEU A 199 21.51 -29.40 17.01
N ILE A 200 20.97 -29.46 15.78
CA ILE A 200 21.75 -29.46 14.53
C ILE A 200 21.54 -28.14 13.77
N THR A 201 22.63 -27.50 13.34
CA THR A 201 22.64 -26.35 12.43
C THR A 201 23.31 -26.68 11.09
N SER A 202 23.02 -25.91 10.04
CA SER A 202 23.74 -25.98 8.77
C SER A 202 23.45 -24.79 7.84
N ASN A 203 24.45 -24.36 7.07
CA ASN A 203 24.26 -23.66 5.79
C ASN A 203 24.94 -24.47 4.68
N PRO A 204 24.27 -25.48 4.09
CA PRO A 204 24.87 -26.41 3.15
C PRO A 204 24.74 -25.93 1.69
N PRO A 205 25.52 -26.47 0.73
CA PRO A 205 25.43 -26.09 -0.68
C PRO A 205 24.04 -26.34 -1.29
N TYR A 206 23.42 -25.32 -1.90
CA TYR A 206 22.02 -25.38 -2.38
C TYR A 206 21.79 -24.90 -3.82
N ILE A 207 22.76 -24.26 -4.47
CA ILE A 207 22.58 -23.66 -5.79
C ILE A 207 22.52 -24.77 -6.87
N PRO A 208 21.51 -24.82 -7.74
CA PRO A 208 21.47 -25.74 -8.86
C PRO A 208 22.64 -25.55 -9.85
N ALA A 209 23.11 -26.64 -10.46
CA ALA A 209 24.34 -26.65 -11.26
C ALA A 209 24.26 -25.84 -12.58
N ASP A 210 23.05 -25.56 -13.08
CA ASP A 210 22.78 -24.69 -14.23
C ASP A 210 22.76 -23.19 -13.86
N VAL A 211 22.36 -22.86 -12.63
CA VAL A 211 22.43 -21.49 -12.07
C VAL A 211 23.88 -21.08 -11.82
N TRP A 212 24.76 -22.00 -11.42
CA TRP A 212 26.20 -21.74 -11.23
C TRP A 212 26.84 -21.01 -12.42
N ALA A 213 26.52 -21.43 -13.65
CA ALA A 213 27.08 -20.84 -14.88
C ALA A 213 26.73 -19.34 -15.07
N GLN A 214 25.69 -18.85 -14.39
CA GLN A 214 25.17 -17.48 -14.51
C GLN A 214 25.70 -16.55 -13.41
N LEU A 215 26.42 -17.07 -12.42
CA LEU A 215 26.96 -16.27 -11.30
C LEU A 215 28.05 -15.28 -11.76
N PRO A 216 28.20 -14.13 -11.06
CA PRO A 216 29.26 -13.17 -11.33
C PRO A 216 30.65 -13.81 -11.29
N GLN A 217 31.55 -13.33 -12.16
CA GLN A 217 32.91 -13.88 -12.23
C GLN A 217 33.67 -13.70 -10.90
N SER A 218 33.50 -12.58 -10.19
CA SER A 218 34.11 -12.35 -8.87
C SER A 218 33.72 -13.38 -7.80
N VAL A 219 32.53 -13.98 -7.90
CA VAL A 219 32.10 -15.07 -7.02
C VAL A 219 32.76 -16.39 -7.45
N ARG A 220 32.67 -16.72 -8.76
CA ARG A 220 33.20 -17.98 -9.31
C ARG A 220 34.72 -18.11 -9.30
N ASP A 221 35.43 -17.00 -9.27
CA ASP A 221 36.90 -16.95 -9.22
C ASP A 221 37.44 -16.87 -7.76
N TYR A 222 36.57 -16.81 -6.74
CA TYR A 222 36.96 -16.71 -5.31
C TYR A 222 36.38 -17.80 -4.40
N GLU A 223 35.10 -18.16 -4.54
CA GLU A 223 34.40 -19.11 -3.66
C GLU A 223 34.31 -20.52 -4.30
N ASP A 224 34.56 -21.57 -3.53
CA ASP A 224 34.55 -22.96 -4.00
C ASP A 224 33.16 -23.37 -4.50
N SER A 225 33.09 -23.99 -5.68
CA SER A 225 31.83 -24.55 -6.19
C SER A 225 31.27 -25.65 -5.28
N ARG A 226 32.12 -26.35 -4.51
CA ARG A 226 31.72 -27.32 -3.47
C ARG A 226 31.00 -26.68 -2.29
N ALA A 227 31.20 -25.38 -2.03
CA ALA A 227 30.53 -24.64 -0.97
C ALA A 227 29.20 -24.01 -1.42
N LEU A 228 28.90 -24.04 -2.71
CA LEU A 228 27.75 -23.33 -3.31
C LEU A 228 26.79 -24.25 -4.07
N VAL A 229 27.29 -25.23 -4.84
CA VAL A 229 26.47 -26.08 -5.71
C VAL A 229 25.90 -27.28 -4.94
N GLY A 230 24.57 -27.35 -4.86
CA GLY A 230 23.85 -28.47 -4.26
C GLY A 230 23.55 -29.57 -5.27
N GLY A 231 23.75 -30.84 -4.88
CA GLY A 231 23.37 -31.99 -5.71
C GLY A 231 21.87 -32.29 -5.70
N SER A 232 21.44 -33.27 -6.48
CA SER A 232 20.02 -33.57 -6.73
C SER A 232 19.46 -34.78 -5.98
N VAL A 233 18.14 -34.84 -5.86
CA VAL A 233 17.39 -35.97 -5.27
C VAL A 233 16.31 -36.43 -6.27
N PRO A 234 16.41 -37.67 -6.81
CA PRO A 234 15.45 -38.19 -7.78
C PRO A 234 14.00 -38.11 -7.29
N GLY A 235 13.15 -37.45 -8.08
CA GLY A 235 11.72 -37.25 -7.76
C GLY A 235 11.42 -36.15 -6.74
N VAL A 236 12.41 -35.34 -6.34
CA VAL A 236 12.22 -34.17 -5.46
C VAL A 236 12.70 -32.87 -6.11
N GLY A 237 13.97 -32.80 -6.53
CA GLY A 237 14.53 -31.58 -7.11
C GLY A 237 16.06 -31.56 -7.23
N ASP A 238 16.58 -30.46 -7.77
CA ASP A 238 18.01 -30.14 -7.84
C ASP A 238 18.41 -29.14 -6.73
N GLY A 239 19.64 -29.21 -6.24
CA GLY A 239 20.11 -28.38 -5.12
C GLY A 239 19.71 -28.87 -3.72
N VAL A 240 19.02 -30.01 -3.59
CA VAL A 240 18.41 -30.48 -2.32
C VAL A 240 19.03 -31.74 -1.70
N GLN A 241 20.12 -32.28 -2.27
CA GLN A 241 20.80 -33.50 -1.76
C GLN A 241 21.17 -33.41 -0.27
N PHE A 242 21.73 -32.28 0.15
CA PHE A 242 22.23 -32.12 1.52
C PHE A 242 21.10 -32.14 2.56
N TYR A 243 19.92 -31.58 2.27
CA TYR A 243 18.76 -31.67 3.16
C TYR A 243 18.24 -33.10 3.32
N GLY A 244 18.28 -33.88 2.23
CA GLY A 244 17.97 -35.31 2.25
C GLY A 244 19.00 -36.16 3.01
N CYS A 245 20.20 -35.62 3.27
CA CYS A 245 21.16 -36.19 4.21
C CYS A 245 20.89 -35.71 5.65
N ILE A 246 20.83 -34.39 5.88
CA ILE A 246 20.62 -33.79 7.22
C ILE A 246 19.37 -34.35 7.91
N ALA A 247 18.29 -34.60 7.16
CA ALA A 247 17.09 -35.27 7.69
C ALA A 247 17.37 -36.66 8.28
N LYS A 248 18.22 -37.47 7.63
CA LYS A 248 18.61 -38.83 8.08
C LYS A 248 19.63 -38.80 9.21
N LEU A 249 20.48 -37.76 9.24
CA LEU A 249 21.42 -37.53 10.34
C LEU A 249 20.68 -37.10 11.59
N ALA A 250 19.66 -36.24 11.47
CA ALA A 250 18.81 -35.81 12.57
C ALA A 250 18.09 -36.98 13.26
N ASP A 251 17.50 -37.91 12.49
CA ASP A 251 16.87 -39.15 13.01
C ASP A 251 17.84 -40.05 13.80
N GLN A 252 19.16 -39.90 13.64
CA GLN A 252 20.19 -40.75 14.26
C GLN A 252 21.02 -40.06 15.35
N LEU A 253 21.20 -38.73 15.25
CA LEU A 253 22.12 -37.94 16.08
C LEU A 253 21.41 -37.00 17.06
N LEU A 254 20.12 -36.70 16.92
CA LEU A 254 19.40 -35.89 17.91
C LEU A 254 18.93 -36.71 19.10
N GLU A 255 19.04 -36.14 20.30
CA GLU A 255 18.37 -36.65 21.50
C GLU A 255 16.91 -36.18 21.51
N PRO A 256 15.89 -37.06 21.64
CA PRO A 256 14.49 -36.65 21.61
C PRO A 256 14.13 -35.69 22.75
N ALA A 257 13.86 -34.41 22.45
CA ALA A 257 13.55 -33.41 23.46
C ALA A 257 12.13 -33.57 24.05
N SER A 258 12.01 -33.31 25.35
CA SER A 258 10.74 -33.29 26.09
C SER A 258 10.10 -31.89 26.21
N GLY A 259 10.77 -30.84 25.71
CA GLY A 259 10.39 -29.43 25.88
C GLY A 259 10.21 -28.66 24.57
N GLU A 260 9.60 -27.47 24.64
CA GLU A 260 9.24 -26.67 23.46
C GLU A 260 10.41 -25.81 22.94
N PHE A 261 11.43 -26.44 22.32
CA PHE A 261 12.54 -25.74 21.67
C PHE A 261 12.96 -26.40 20.33
N PRO A 262 13.63 -25.67 19.42
CA PRO A 262 13.99 -26.20 18.10
C PRO A 262 15.23 -27.09 18.15
N GLN A 263 15.21 -28.22 17.42
CA GLN A 263 16.33 -29.18 17.38
C GLN A 263 17.05 -29.25 16.03
N ILE A 264 16.50 -28.64 14.99
CA ILE A 264 17.09 -28.53 13.65
C ILE A 264 16.97 -27.08 13.21
N ALA A 265 18.01 -26.52 12.58
CA ALA A 265 18.09 -25.14 12.14
C ALA A 265 18.95 -25.01 10.87
N VAL A 266 18.34 -25.14 9.69
CA VAL A 266 19.05 -25.17 8.40
C VAL A 266 18.70 -23.98 7.51
N GLU A 267 19.71 -23.39 6.86
CA GLU A 267 19.54 -22.52 5.68
C GLU A 267 19.25 -23.41 4.45
N ILE A 268 18.25 -23.06 3.61
CA ILE A 268 17.85 -23.82 2.40
C ILE A 268 18.07 -23.02 1.11
N GLY A 269 17.25 -23.12 0.05
CA GLY A 269 17.20 -22.18 -1.08
C GLY A 269 15.92 -21.30 -1.12
N GLU A 270 15.85 -20.27 -1.99
CA GLU A 270 14.67 -19.40 -2.15
C GLU A 270 13.39 -20.19 -2.48
N THR A 271 13.46 -21.05 -3.49
CA THR A 271 12.32 -21.83 -4.00
C THR A 271 12.13 -23.17 -3.28
N GLN A 272 13.19 -23.69 -2.65
CA GLN A 272 13.28 -25.06 -2.14
C GLN A 272 12.43 -25.35 -0.87
N ALA A 273 11.69 -24.36 -0.36
CA ALA A 273 10.94 -24.49 0.90
C ALA A 273 9.92 -25.63 0.91
N ALA A 274 9.25 -25.89 -0.21
CA ALA A 274 8.32 -27.02 -0.34
C ALA A 274 9.06 -28.37 -0.42
N GLU A 275 10.14 -28.43 -1.19
CA GLU A 275 10.96 -29.62 -1.41
C GLU A 275 11.63 -30.09 -0.12
N VAL A 276 12.30 -29.19 0.61
CA VAL A 276 12.95 -29.53 1.89
C VAL A 276 11.94 -29.91 2.96
N SER A 277 10.77 -29.26 3.00
CA SER A 277 9.67 -29.66 3.90
C SER A 277 9.17 -31.07 3.62
N SER A 278 9.28 -31.56 2.37
CA SER A 278 8.90 -32.94 1.99
C SER A 278 9.94 -33.99 2.42
N LEU A 279 11.21 -33.61 2.56
CA LEU A 279 12.33 -34.49 2.91
C LEU A 279 12.42 -34.77 4.42
N LEU A 280 12.03 -33.81 5.27
CA LEU A 280 12.15 -33.93 6.73
C LEU A 280 11.25 -35.04 7.33
N PRO A 281 11.62 -35.72 8.43
CA PRO A 281 10.91 -36.91 8.91
C PRO A 281 9.52 -36.60 9.49
N ALA A 282 8.56 -37.53 9.34
CA ALA A 282 7.15 -37.31 9.70
C ALA A 282 6.91 -37.05 11.20
N ALA A 283 7.81 -37.49 12.09
CA ALA A 283 7.79 -37.15 13.51
C ALA A 283 7.98 -35.64 13.75
N HIS A 284 8.85 -34.99 12.97
CA HIS A 284 9.13 -33.55 13.04
C HIS A 284 8.13 -32.71 12.22
N ARG A 285 7.41 -33.30 11.25
CA ARG A 285 6.31 -32.63 10.51
C ARG A 285 5.09 -32.30 11.37
N ARG A 286 4.95 -32.86 12.59
CA ARG A 286 3.70 -32.80 13.37
C ARG A 286 3.27 -31.42 13.85
N SER A 287 4.09 -30.39 13.63
CA SER A 287 3.71 -28.98 13.75
C SER A 287 4.52 -28.08 12.79
N SER A 288 4.81 -28.55 11.58
CA SER A 288 5.59 -27.80 10.59
C SER A 288 4.76 -26.73 9.86
N ARG A 289 4.21 -25.76 10.59
CA ARG A 289 3.86 -24.45 10.03
C ARG A 289 5.17 -23.65 9.90
N LEU A 290 5.58 -23.39 8.65
CA LEU A 290 6.72 -22.52 8.31
C LEU A 290 6.63 -21.21 9.11
N THR A 291 7.53 -21.05 10.09
CA THR A 291 7.40 -20.01 11.12
C THR A 291 8.03 -18.70 10.67
N LEU A 292 7.36 -18.01 9.75
CA LEU A 292 7.38 -16.54 9.78
C LEU A 292 6.78 -16.10 11.12
N VAL A 293 7.51 -15.24 11.84
CA VAL A 293 7.43 -15.17 13.30
C VAL A 293 6.14 -14.52 13.80
N HIS A 294 5.16 -15.29 14.30
CA HIS A 294 4.25 -14.87 15.38
C HIS A 294 3.61 -16.07 16.15
N LYS A 295 4.02 -16.21 17.42
CA LYS A 295 3.44 -16.95 18.58
C LYS A 295 2.64 -18.28 18.38
N SER A 296 3.35 -19.39 18.64
CA SER A 296 2.92 -20.63 19.34
C SER A 296 1.75 -21.51 18.82
N PRO A 297 1.77 -22.84 19.10
CA PRO A 297 2.78 -23.61 19.86
C PRO A 297 3.76 -24.41 18.97
N THR A 298 4.87 -24.85 19.59
CA THR A 298 5.83 -25.89 19.17
C THR A 298 6.10 -26.12 17.67
N PRO A 299 7.33 -25.86 17.20
CA PRO A 299 7.95 -26.61 16.09
C PRO A 299 9.32 -27.20 16.49
N SER A 300 9.51 -28.51 16.30
CA SER A 300 10.78 -29.21 16.62
C SER A 300 11.85 -29.13 15.52
N CYS A 301 11.57 -28.40 14.44
CA CYS A 301 12.50 -28.10 13.34
C CYS A 301 12.26 -26.66 12.87
N ILE A 302 13.33 -25.92 12.60
CA ILE A 302 13.32 -24.65 11.89
C ILE A 302 14.03 -24.84 10.54
N VAL A 303 13.34 -24.45 9.49
CA VAL A 303 13.86 -24.35 8.13
C VAL A 303 13.87 -22.87 7.77
N PHE A 304 15.05 -22.31 7.54
CA PHE A 304 15.25 -20.94 7.08
C PHE A 304 15.47 -20.99 5.56
N PRO A 305 14.61 -20.42 4.72
CA PRO A 305 14.95 -20.14 3.31
C PRO A 305 16.37 -19.54 3.18
N PHE A 306 17.20 -19.95 2.21
CA PHE A 306 18.23 -18.99 1.73
C PHE A 306 17.43 -17.76 1.39
N PRO A 307 17.74 -16.60 1.98
CA PRO A 307 16.87 -15.46 1.90
C PRO A 307 16.67 -15.09 0.43
N PRO A 308 15.46 -15.29 -0.13
CA PRO A 308 15.04 -14.33 -1.10
C PRO A 308 15.01 -12.99 -0.39
N LEU A 309 15.13 -11.90 -1.15
CA LEU A 309 14.73 -10.57 -0.70
C LEU A 309 13.19 -10.46 -0.51
N VAL A 310 12.52 -11.56 -0.16
CA VAL A 310 11.07 -11.77 -0.03
C VAL A 310 10.66 -12.30 1.36
N GLY A 311 11.56 -12.95 2.12
CA GLY A 311 11.23 -13.61 3.40
C GLY A 311 11.01 -12.67 4.58
N TYR A 312 11.93 -11.72 4.80
CA TYR A 312 11.70 -10.59 5.72
C TYR A 312 10.69 -9.57 5.17
N THR A 313 10.26 -9.81 3.93
CA THR A 313 9.59 -8.88 3.04
C THR A 313 8.07 -9.15 3.06
N ARG A 314 7.53 -9.26 4.27
CA ARG A 314 6.18 -8.74 4.59
C ARG A 314 6.24 -7.56 5.55
N ALA A 315 7.26 -7.49 6.42
CA ALA A 315 7.67 -6.25 7.06
C ALA A 315 8.43 -5.35 6.07
N LEU A 316 9.40 -5.89 5.32
CA LEU A 316 10.14 -5.11 4.32
C LEU A 316 9.46 -4.94 2.95
N ASN A 317 8.40 -5.68 2.59
CA ASN A 317 7.66 -5.31 1.36
C ASN A 317 6.92 -4.00 1.56
N ALA A 318 6.62 -3.62 2.80
CA ALA A 318 6.17 -2.27 3.08
C ALA A 318 7.26 -1.24 2.73
N LEU A 319 8.54 -1.51 3.03
CA LEU A 319 9.69 -0.68 2.64
C LEU A 319 9.91 -0.63 1.12
N THR A 320 9.67 -1.72 0.40
CA THR A 320 9.66 -1.72 -1.08
C THR A 320 8.45 -0.95 -1.63
N LEU A 321 7.23 -1.27 -1.21
CA LEU A 321 5.97 -0.68 -1.72
C LEU A 321 5.82 0.82 -1.42
N LEU A 322 6.43 1.35 -0.34
CA LEU A 322 6.53 2.80 -0.09
C LEU A 322 7.35 3.52 -1.19
N LYS A 323 8.22 2.78 -1.88
CA LYS A 323 9.19 3.28 -2.85
C LYS A 323 9.22 2.43 -4.12
N MET A 324 8.13 1.74 -4.46
CA MET A 324 7.93 1.26 -5.82
C MET A 324 7.46 2.48 -6.61
N PRO A 325 8.27 3.01 -7.53
CA PRO A 325 7.78 4.06 -8.39
C PRO A 325 6.76 3.49 -9.37
N GLY A 326 6.86 2.18 -9.68
CA GLY A 326 5.94 1.43 -10.53
C GLY A 326 4.82 0.69 -9.79
N PRO A 327 4.03 -0.14 -10.50
CA PRO A 327 2.90 -0.88 -9.97
C PRO A 327 3.30 -1.99 -9.00
N GLY A 328 2.47 -2.21 -7.98
CA GLY A 328 2.53 -3.40 -7.13
C GLY A 328 1.89 -4.63 -7.79
N PRO A 329 2.06 -5.84 -7.22
CA PRO A 329 1.57 -7.09 -7.79
C PRO A 329 0.04 -7.27 -7.76
N LEU A 330 -0.70 -6.34 -7.16
CA LEU A 330 -2.17 -6.28 -7.14
C LEU A 330 -2.71 -4.99 -7.79
N ALA A 331 -1.90 -4.34 -8.65
CA ALA A 331 -2.32 -3.14 -9.35
C ALA A 331 -3.44 -3.45 -10.35
N HIS A 332 -4.65 -2.97 -10.04
CA HIS A 332 -5.88 -3.18 -10.83
C HIS A 332 -6.41 -1.88 -11.45
N GLN A 333 -5.83 -0.72 -11.14
CA GLN A 333 -6.39 0.58 -11.54
C GLN A 333 -5.79 1.09 -12.85
N VAL A 334 -6.63 1.47 -13.80
CA VAL A 334 -6.24 2.24 -14.98
C VAL A 334 -6.65 3.68 -14.75
N LEU A 335 -5.65 4.54 -14.51
CA LEU A 335 -5.88 5.95 -14.23
C LEU A 335 -5.83 6.76 -15.52
N VAL A 336 -6.95 7.38 -15.88
CA VAL A 336 -7.03 8.30 -17.01
C VAL A 336 -6.95 9.73 -16.47
N TYR A 337 -5.94 10.49 -16.88
CA TYR A 337 -5.78 11.89 -16.48
C TYR A 337 -7.03 12.70 -16.86
N ALA A 338 -7.45 13.62 -15.99
CA ALA A 338 -8.68 14.42 -16.11
C ALA A 338 -8.45 15.90 -15.70
N GLY A 339 -7.22 16.41 -15.86
CA GLY A 339 -6.85 17.79 -15.55
C GLY A 339 -6.77 18.75 -16.75
N PRO A 340 -6.17 19.94 -16.58
CA PRO A 340 -5.99 20.92 -17.65
C PRO A 340 -5.31 20.35 -18.91
N GLY A 341 -5.84 20.73 -20.08
CA GLY A 341 -5.29 20.42 -21.41
C GLY A 341 -6.10 19.44 -22.25
N ILE A 342 -6.83 18.52 -21.62
CA ILE A 342 -7.51 17.40 -22.29
C ILE A 342 -8.72 17.88 -23.13
N SER A 343 -8.99 17.19 -24.24
CA SER A 343 -10.28 17.27 -24.93
C SER A 343 -11.32 16.45 -24.16
N PRO A 344 -12.44 17.04 -23.69
CA PRO A 344 -13.50 16.31 -22.98
C PRO A 344 -14.04 15.11 -23.75
N LEU A 345 -13.99 15.17 -25.09
CA LEU A 345 -14.40 14.09 -25.99
C LEU A 345 -13.42 12.92 -25.95
N SER A 346 -12.11 13.17 -26.13
CA SER A 346 -11.06 12.15 -25.99
C SER A 346 -11.04 11.52 -24.59
N LEU A 347 -11.25 12.30 -23.52
CA LEU A 347 -11.40 11.76 -22.17
C LEU A 347 -12.55 10.75 -22.07
N SER A 348 -13.71 11.09 -22.64
CA SER A 348 -14.93 10.28 -22.55
C SER A 348 -14.75 8.95 -23.30
N TYR A 349 -14.24 8.97 -24.53
CA TYR A 349 -14.00 7.76 -25.31
C TYR A 349 -12.79 6.94 -24.82
N THR A 350 -11.76 7.58 -24.26
CA THR A 350 -10.65 6.86 -23.60
C THR A 350 -11.17 6.05 -22.42
N LEU A 351 -12.00 6.65 -21.56
CA LEU A 351 -12.63 5.95 -20.43
C LEU A 351 -13.53 4.81 -20.91
N LEU A 352 -14.32 5.03 -21.96
CA LEU A 352 -15.20 4.02 -22.54
C LEU A 352 -14.43 2.85 -23.15
N THR A 353 -13.58 3.10 -24.15
CA THR A 353 -12.88 2.05 -24.92
C THR A 353 -11.98 1.21 -24.00
N LEU A 354 -11.32 1.82 -23.00
CA LEU A 354 -10.57 1.06 -22.01
C LEU A 354 -11.47 0.27 -21.05
N SER A 355 -12.63 0.80 -20.63
CA SER A 355 -13.58 0.06 -19.78
C SER A 355 -14.13 -1.17 -20.49
N LEU A 356 -14.50 -1.04 -21.77
CA LEU A 356 -15.01 -2.15 -22.60
C LEU A 356 -13.97 -3.25 -22.86
N VAL A 357 -12.68 -2.91 -22.84
CA VAL A 357 -11.59 -3.85 -23.16
C VAL A 357 -10.96 -4.48 -21.93
N LEU A 358 -10.87 -3.77 -20.80
CA LEU A 358 -10.07 -4.19 -19.64
C LEU A 358 -10.89 -4.72 -18.45
N ARG A 359 -12.21 -4.55 -18.43
CA ARG A 359 -13.10 -5.15 -17.41
C ARG A 359 -13.34 -6.64 -17.69
N PRO A 360 -13.39 -7.54 -16.67
CA PRO A 360 -13.31 -7.25 -15.23
C PRO A 360 -11.89 -6.97 -14.71
N ASN A 361 -10.84 -7.36 -15.42
CA ASN A 361 -9.49 -7.44 -14.85
C ASN A 361 -8.90 -6.11 -14.35
N TYR A 362 -9.42 -4.96 -14.79
CA TYR A 362 -9.01 -3.64 -14.33
C TYR A 362 -10.17 -2.64 -14.15
N THR A 363 -10.08 -1.80 -13.11
CA THR A 363 -10.97 -0.67 -12.88
C THR A 363 -10.43 0.59 -13.56
N VAL A 364 -11.17 1.11 -14.55
CA VAL A 364 -10.81 2.37 -15.25
C VAL A 364 -11.47 3.56 -14.54
N GLN A 365 -10.68 4.56 -14.15
CA GLN A 365 -11.16 5.75 -13.42
C GLN A 365 -10.38 7.04 -13.76
N GLN A 366 -10.97 8.19 -13.45
CA GLN A 366 -10.35 9.51 -13.68
C GLN A 366 -9.37 9.90 -12.56
N VAL A 367 -8.29 10.62 -12.90
CA VAL A 367 -7.33 11.18 -11.92
C VAL A 367 -6.99 12.65 -12.19
N ALA A 368 -6.97 13.47 -11.14
CA ALA A 368 -6.61 14.90 -11.21
C ALA A 368 -5.12 15.14 -10.91
N ALA A 369 -4.57 16.26 -11.40
CA ALA A 369 -3.16 16.62 -11.23
C ALA A 369 -2.73 16.68 -9.74
N ASP A 370 -3.58 17.19 -8.84
CA ASP A 370 -3.28 17.25 -7.41
C ASP A 370 -3.10 15.86 -6.76
N VAL A 371 -3.82 14.84 -7.24
CA VAL A 371 -3.67 13.45 -6.78
C VAL A 371 -2.34 12.88 -7.26
N LEU A 372 -2.02 13.07 -8.55
CA LEU A 372 -0.72 12.64 -9.12
C LEU A 372 0.49 13.34 -8.44
N LYS A 373 0.26 14.54 -7.89
CA LYS A 373 1.25 15.39 -7.22
C LYS A 373 1.43 15.04 -5.75
N GLY A 374 0.35 14.92 -4.98
CA GLY A 374 0.37 14.82 -3.52
C GLY A 374 0.20 13.42 -2.95
N GLU A 375 -0.59 12.56 -3.59
CA GLU A 375 -0.96 11.24 -3.07
C GLU A 375 -0.12 10.13 -3.72
N PRO A 376 0.00 8.94 -3.10
CA PRO A 376 0.59 7.76 -3.73
C PRO A 376 -0.46 7.03 -4.59
N TRP A 377 -0.23 6.99 -5.90
CA TRP A 377 -1.13 6.36 -6.87
C TRP A 377 -0.47 5.16 -7.55
N GLU A 378 0.84 5.21 -7.70
CA GLU A 378 1.69 4.29 -8.44
C GLU A 378 1.47 2.81 -8.07
N PRO A 379 1.46 2.40 -6.78
CA PRO A 379 1.41 0.98 -6.42
C PRO A 379 0.11 0.26 -6.79
N ASN A 380 -1.00 0.99 -6.95
CA ASN A 380 -2.30 0.43 -7.34
C ASN A 380 -2.57 0.56 -8.85
N THR A 381 -1.76 1.34 -9.58
CA THR A 381 -2.02 1.76 -10.96
C THR A 381 -1.36 0.83 -11.96
N ALA A 382 -2.15 -0.08 -12.55
CA ALA A 382 -1.71 -0.96 -13.63
C ALA A 382 -1.23 -0.18 -14.86
N MET A 383 -1.95 0.88 -15.22
CA MET A 383 -1.63 1.76 -16.35
C MET A 383 -2.04 3.21 -16.07
N LEU A 384 -1.17 4.17 -16.38
CA LEU A 384 -1.49 5.60 -16.47
C LEU A 384 -1.76 5.98 -17.93
N VAL A 385 -2.82 6.76 -18.17
CA VAL A 385 -3.25 7.17 -19.51
C VAL A 385 -3.36 8.69 -19.59
N ILE A 386 -2.73 9.28 -20.61
CA ILE A 386 -2.88 10.69 -20.96
C ILE A 386 -3.64 10.78 -22.30
N PRO A 387 -4.90 11.25 -22.31
CA PRO A 387 -5.70 11.40 -23.52
C PRO A 387 -5.25 12.53 -24.46
N GLY A 388 -5.89 12.61 -25.63
CA GLY A 388 -5.73 13.70 -26.57
C GLY A 388 -6.25 15.04 -26.05
N GLY A 389 -5.66 16.13 -26.54
CA GLY A 389 -5.82 17.46 -25.97
C GLY A 389 -4.70 18.41 -26.43
N ARG A 390 -4.00 19.02 -25.46
CA ARG A 390 -2.92 20.00 -25.67
C ARG A 390 -1.76 19.76 -24.71
N ASP A 391 -0.51 19.71 -25.18
CA ASP A 391 0.62 19.54 -24.26
C ASP A 391 0.92 20.75 -23.40
N LEU A 392 0.82 21.99 -23.89
CA LEU A 392 1.34 23.12 -23.12
C LEU A 392 0.66 23.23 -21.73
N PRO A 393 -0.64 22.97 -21.59
CA PRO A 393 -1.26 22.77 -20.27
C PRO A 393 -0.79 21.52 -19.50
N TYR A 394 -0.45 20.40 -20.16
CA TYR A 394 0.15 19.23 -19.52
C TYR A 394 1.56 19.55 -18.98
N VAL A 395 2.40 20.21 -19.78
CA VAL A 395 3.76 20.63 -19.44
C VAL A 395 3.74 21.73 -18.37
N ASP A 396 2.76 22.65 -18.40
CA ASP A 396 2.55 23.64 -17.34
C ASP A 396 2.17 22.96 -16.02
N GLU A 397 1.09 22.17 -15.99
CA GLU A 397 0.56 21.61 -14.74
C GLU A 397 1.40 20.45 -14.18
N LEU A 398 1.90 19.54 -15.02
CA LEU A 398 2.59 18.29 -14.63
C LEU A 398 4.12 18.39 -14.57
N SER A 399 4.74 19.39 -15.22
CA SER A 399 6.21 19.61 -15.22
C SER A 399 6.65 20.97 -14.67
N THR A 400 5.94 22.05 -15.01
CA THR A 400 6.40 23.43 -14.68
C THR A 400 5.93 23.87 -13.30
N ARG A 401 4.69 23.49 -12.93
CA ARG A 401 4.01 23.82 -11.66
C ARG A 401 3.96 22.62 -10.69
N SER A 402 4.47 21.47 -11.11
CA SER A 402 4.68 20.28 -10.27
C SER A 402 5.77 19.38 -10.86
N ASN A 403 6.42 18.56 -10.03
CA ASN A 403 7.42 17.57 -10.51
C ASN A 403 6.77 16.22 -10.88
N VAL A 404 5.53 16.21 -11.38
CA VAL A 404 4.77 14.96 -11.64
C VAL A 404 5.36 14.18 -12.80
N THR A 405 5.84 14.83 -13.86
CA THR A 405 6.51 14.17 -15.00
C THR A 405 7.63 13.23 -14.56
N ARG A 406 8.38 13.60 -13.50
CA ARG A 406 9.43 12.73 -12.94
C ARG A 406 8.86 11.48 -12.25
N ARG A 407 7.76 11.60 -11.50
CA ARG A 407 7.06 10.44 -10.92
C ARG A 407 6.58 9.49 -12.02
N ILE A 408 6.06 10.04 -13.13
CA ILE A 408 5.61 9.24 -14.30
C ILE A 408 6.80 8.52 -14.97
N GLN A 409 7.92 9.20 -15.19
CA GLN A 409 9.12 8.56 -15.76
C GLN A 409 9.67 7.45 -14.85
N ASP A 410 9.76 7.71 -13.55
CA ASP A 410 10.23 6.72 -12.58
C ASP A 410 9.22 5.54 -12.49
N TYR A 411 7.91 5.80 -12.62
CA TYR A 411 6.85 4.78 -12.71
C TYR A 411 7.02 3.81 -13.87
N VAL A 412 7.19 4.31 -15.10
CA VAL A 412 7.43 3.43 -16.27
C VAL A 412 8.70 2.62 -16.07
N ARG A 413 9.81 3.25 -15.65
CA ARG A 413 11.10 2.58 -15.40
C ARG A 413 11.01 1.39 -14.44
N ASN A 414 10.03 1.38 -13.54
CA ASN A 414 9.88 0.37 -12.49
C ASN A 414 8.70 -0.59 -12.71
N GLY A 415 8.21 -0.72 -13.95
CA GLY A 415 7.18 -1.69 -14.34
C GLY A 415 5.83 -1.06 -14.73
N GLY A 416 5.74 0.27 -14.71
CA GLY A 416 4.52 0.99 -15.07
C GLY A 416 4.18 0.89 -16.54
N ARG A 417 2.88 0.91 -16.85
CA ARG A 417 2.38 1.01 -18.22
C ARG A 417 1.94 2.45 -18.45
N TYR A 418 2.48 3.09 -19.48
CA TYR A 418 2.06 4.43 -19.89
C TYR A 418 1.40 4.37 -21.27
N LEU A 419 0.19 4.89 -21.38
CA LEU A 419 -0.48 5.08 -22.67
C LEU A 419 -0.63 6.58 -22.96
N GLY A 420 0.04 7.03 -24.01
CA GLY A 420 -0.17 8.34 -24.60
C GLY A 420 -0.95 8.23 -25.91
N ILE A 421 -1.97 9.08 -26.09
CA ILE A 421 -2.74 9.20 -27.33
C ILE A 421 -2.69 10.64 -27.84
N CYS A 422 -2.33 10.85 -29.12
CA CYS A 422 -2.20 12.17 -29.75
C CYS A 422 -1.42 13.13 -28.84
N ALA A 423 -2.00 14.21 -28.31
CA ALA A 423 -1.32 15.11 -27.36
C ALA A 423 -0.69 14.41 -26.13
N GLY A 424 -1.20 13.25 -25.70
CA GLY A 424 -0.61 12.41 -24.66
C GLY A 424 0.56 11.52 -25.14
N ALA A 425 0.55 11.11 -26.40
CA ALA A 425 1.66 10.40 -27.06
C ALA A 425 2.80 11.36 -27.41
N TYR A 426 2.38 12.52 -27.91
CA TYR A 426 3.18 13.70 -28.11
C TYR A 426 3.71 14.24 -26.79
N PHE A 427 3.01 14.05 -25.65
CA PHE A 427 3.46 14.12 -24.23
C PHE A 427 4.06 12.77 -23.78
N GLY A 428 4.83 12.14 -24.66
CA GLY A 428 5.66 10.97 -24.38
C GLY A 428 7.07 11.05 -24.98
N SER A 429 7.44 12.18 -25.63
CA SER A 429 8.59 12.28 -26.53
C SER A 429 9.63 13.33 -26.12
N ALA A 430 10.91 13.03 -26.32
CA ALA A 430 12.03 13.85 -25.79
C ALA A 430 12.28 15.18 -26.55
N ASP A 431 11.90 15.24 -27.82
CA ASP A 431 12.07 16.42 -28.67
C ASP A 431 10.87 16.54 -29.62
N CYS A 432 10.24 17.73 -29.66
CA CYS A 432 9.10 18.04 -30.52
C CYS A 432 9.51 19.01 -31.62
N LYS A 433 9.03 18.76 -32.84
CA LYS A 433 9.21 19.59 -34.04
C LYS A 433 7.95 19.58 -34.89
N PHE A 434 7.33 20.74 -35.07
CA PHE A 434 6.11 20.92 -35.87
C PHE A 434 6.17 22.25 -36.65
N ASP A 435 5.56 22.28 -37.84
CA ASP A 435 5.37 23.46 -38.71
C ASP A 435 6.60 24.38 -38.82
N ILE A 436 7.79 23.81 -39.06
CA ILE A 436 9.07 24.55 -39.10
C ILE A 436 9.04 25.60 -40.24
N GLY A 437 9.09 26.88 -39.89
CA GLY A 437 8.95 28.01 -40.80
C GLY A 437 7.51 28.47 -41.06
N GLY A 438 6.51 27.87 -40.41
CA GLY A 438 5.09 28.17 -40.59
C GLY A 438 4.49 29.10 -39.52
N ARG A 439 3.16 29.03 -39.34
CA ARG A 439 2.41 29.88 -38.38
C ARG A 439 2.24 29.24 -37.01
N HIS A 440 2.43 27.94 -36.92
CA HIS A 440 2.28 27.11 -35.74
C HIS A 440 3.61 26.41 -35.41
N GLU A 441 4.74 27.04 -35.73
CA GLU A 441 6.07 26.48 -35.46
C GLU A 441 6.23 26.15 -33.97
N VAL A 442 6.42 24.87 -33.68
CA VAL A 442 6.77 24.37 -32.35
C VAL A 442 8.06 23.60 -32.47
N VAL A 443 9.17 24.23 -32.09
CA VAL A 443 10.50 23.61 -32.02
C VAL A 443 11.05 23.82 -30.62
N GLY A 444 11.26 22.73 -29.89
CA GLY A 444 11.86 22.84 -28.56
C GLY A 444 11.97 21.51 -27.84
N LYS A 445 13.04 21.38 -27.06
CA LYS A 445 13.22 20.29 -26.11
C LYS A 445 12.01 20.15 -25.24
N ARG A 446 11.63 18.91 -24.98
CA ARG A 446 10.52 18.58 -24.10
C ARG A 446 11.05 17.78 -22.92
N ASP A 447 10.41 17.96 -21.77
CA ASP A 447 10.30 16.84 -20.86
C ASP A 447 9.46 15.77 -21.58
N LEU A 448 8.30 16.14 -22.18
CA LEU A 448 7.48 15.22 -22.99
C LEU A 448 6.66 15.67 -24.26
N GLY A 449 6.15 16.92 -24.55
CA GLY A 449 4.88 17.28 -25.35
C GLY A 449 4.74 17.88 -26.83
N PHE A 450 3.49 17.99 -27.41
CA PHE A 450 2.98 18.89 -28.54
C PHE A 450 1.55 19.53 -28.31
N ASP A 451 1.24 20.72 -28.89
CA ASP A 451 -0.04 21.49 -28.73
C ASP A 451 -1.02 21.36 -29.93
N TYR A 452 -2.34 21.48 -29.70
CA TYR A 452 -3.37 21.47 -30.76
C TYR A 452 -4.70 22.20 -30.43
N GLY A 453 -5.23 22.99 -31.36
CA GLY A 453 -6.43 23.83 -31.12
C GLY A 453 -7.37 24.05 -32.32
N SER A 454 -7.28 23.20 -33.35
CA SER A 454 -8.10 23.29 -34.57
C SER A 454 -8.43 21.89 -35.09
N GLU A 455 -9.58 21.70 -35.72
CA GLU A 455 -9.95 20.44 -36.41
C GLU A 455 -9.83 20.55 -37.94
N GLN A 456 -9.22 21.62 -38.44
CA GLN A 456 -9.02 21.85 -39.89
C GLN A 456 -8.11 20.81 -40.56
N GLY A 457 -7.32 20.06 -39.78
CA GLY A 457 -6.48 18.94 -40.25
C GLY A 457 -7.05 17.55 -39.97
N ALA A 458 -8.30 17.44 -39.51
CA ALA A 458 -8.89 16.18 -39.09
C ALA A 458 -9.42 15.35 -40.26
N HIS A 459 -8.86 14.14 -40.45
CA HIS A 459 -9.15 13.21 -41.54
C HIS A 459 -9.09 11.74 -41.06
N ALA A 460 -9.69 10.84 -41.85
CA ALA A 460 -9.58 9.39 -41.65
C ALA A 460 -8.36 8.85 -42.43
N ILE A 461 -7.73 7.79 -41.92
CA ILE A 461 -6.47 7.23 -42.42
C ILE A 461 -6.42 5.71 -42.32
N SER A 462 -5.56 5.09 -43.14
CA SER A 462 -5.22 3.66 -43.05
C SER A 462 -3.82 3.41 -42.49
N LEU A 463 -3.67 2.37 -41.67
CA LEU A 463 -2.41 1.93 -41.06
C LEU A 463 -2.06 0.47 -41.40
N ASN A 464 -0.79 0.23 -41.71
CA ASN A 464 -0.20 -1.09 -41.72
C ASN A 464 0.26 -1.46 -40.29
N VAL A 465 -0.28 -2.54 -39.72
CA VAL A 465 0.14 -3.07 -38.41
C VAL A 465 1.37 -3.96 -38.59
N GLU A 466 2.41 -3.81 -37.76
CA GLU A 466 3.54 -4.75 -37.78
C GLU A 466 3.21 -6.02 -36.97
N GLY A 467 3.76 -7.17 -37.39
CA GLY A 467 3.45 -8.49 -36.81
C GLY A 467 2.22 -9.21 -37.39
N GLY A 468 1.38 -8.54 -38.19
CA GLY A 468 0.25 -9.15 -38.90
C GLY A 468 0.04 -8.55 -40.29
N LYS A 469 -0.44 -9.34 -41.27
CA LYS A 469 -0.79 -8.83 -42.60
C LYS A 469 -2.18 -8.18 -42.61
N SER A 470 -2.38 -7.18 -41.76
CA SER A 470 -3.66 -6.54 -41.52
C SER A 470 -3.55 -5.04 -41.69
N LEU A 471 -4.34 -4.51 -42.63
CA LEU A 471 -4.61 -3.10 -42.77
C LEU A 471 -5.69 -2.71 -41.74
N LEU A 472 -5.54 -1.56 -41.10
CA LEU A 472 -6.58 -0.94 -40.29
C LEU A 472 -6.99 0.37 -40.95
N GLU A 473 -8.24 0.44 -41.39
CA GLU A 473 -8.75 1.56 -42.18
C GLU A 473 -9.64 2.49 -41.33
N LEU A 474 -9.91 3.68 -41.85
CA LEU A 474 -10.86 4.67 -41.31
C LEU A 474 -10.50 5.28 -39.94
N LEU A 475 -9.32 5.01 -39.37
CA LEU A 475 -8.90 5.53 -38.07
C LEU A 475 -8.82 7.07 -38.08
N TYR A 476 -9.17 7.73 -36.97
CA TYR A 476 -9.13 9.19 -36.88
C TYR A 476 -7.73 9.72 -36.56
N THR A 477 -7.31 10.76 -37.28
CA THR A 477 -6.18 11.61 -36.87
C THR A 477 -6.53 13.09 -37.02
N ASN A 478 -5.88 13.92 -36.22
CA ASN A 478 -5.87 15.36 -36.37
C ASN A 478 -4.42 15.85 -36.29
N GLY A 479 -3.89 16.37 -37.39
CA GLY A 479 -2.53 16.91 -37.48
C GLY A 479 -1.42 15.94 -37.93
N GLY A 480 -1.69 14.62 -38.01
CA GLY A 480 -0.84 13.68 -38.77
C GLY A 480 0.65 13.61 -38.35
N GLY A 481 0.95 13.69 -37.05
CA GLY A 481 2.32 13.57 -36.56
C GLY A 481 2.87 12.14 -36.66
N HIS A 482 4.15 11.99 -36.97
CA HIS A 482 4.85 10.70 -37.00
C HIS A 482 6.01 10.64 -36.00
N PHE A 483 6.48 9.44 -35.68
CA PHE A 483 7.66 9.23 -34.82
C PHE A 483 8.93 9.08 -35.66
N ILE A 484 9.85 10.05 -35.54
CA ILE A 484 11.18 9.97 -36.19
C ILE A 484 12.11 9.12 -35.32
N MET A 485 12.47 7.95 -35.82
CA MET A 485 13.39 7.03 -35.13
C MET A 485 14.85 7.48 -35.22
N PRO A 486 15.66 7.33 -34.15
CA PRO A 486 17.11 7.44 -34.25
C PRO A 486 17.69 6.42 -35.24
N SER A 487 18.86 6.72 -35.80
CA SER A 487 19.61 5.79 -36.64
C SER A 487 21.00 5.55 -36.05
N PRO A 488 21.38 4.30 -35.67
CA PRO A 488 20.55 3.09 -35.71
C PRO A 488 19.36 3.16 -34.73
N ALA A 489 18.30 2.39 -35.01
CA ALA A 489 17.13 2.31 -34.17
C ALA A 489 17.48 1.72 -32.78
N PRO A 490 16.99 2.30 -31.66
CA PRO A 490 17.21 1.74 -30.33
C PRO A 490 16.57 0.35 -30.19
N SER A 491 17.29 -0.61 -29.61
CA SER A 491 16.84 -2.00 -29.44
C SER A 491 15.69 -2.18 -28.43
N ASN A 492 15.22 -1.10 -27.82
CA ASN A 492 14.13 -1.07 -26.84
C ASN A 492 12.86 -0.37 -27.38
N VAL A 493 12.79 -0.07 -28.68
CA VAL A 493 11.62 0.54 -29.33
C VAL A 493 11.14 -0.34 -30.48
N GLU A 494 9.89 -0.78 -30.38
CA GLU A 494 9.18 -1.56 -31.39
C GLU A 494 8.22 -0.63 -32.15
N VAL A 495 8.21 -0.73 -33.49
CA VAL A 495 7.20 -0.07 -34.33
C VAL A 495 5.99 -0.98 -34.42
N VAL A 496 4.82 -0.49 -34.01
CA VAL A 496 3.60 -1.29 -33.95
C VAL A 496 2.67 -0.99 -35.11
N ALA A 497 2.69 0.24 -35.64
CA ALA A 497 1.95 0.61 -36.85
C ALA A 497 2.64 1.72 -37.64
N ARG A 498 2.42 1.71 -38.96
CA ARG A 498 2.88 2.70 -39.94
C ARG A 498 1.73 3.23 -40.77
N TYR A 499 1.83 4.47 -41.23
CA TYR A 499 0.91 5.03 -42.21
C TYR A 499 0.98 4.26 -43.54
N ALA A 500 -0.19 3.94 -44.10
CA ALA A 500 -0.32 3.23 -45.38
C ALA A 500 -0.48 4.16 -46.59
N GLU A 501 -0.62 5.47 -46.37
CA GLU A 501 -1.01 6.44 -47.39
C GLU A 501 -0.07 7.67 -47.44
N PRO A 502 0.18 8.27 -48.63
CA PRO A 502 0.94 9.52 -48.75
C PRO A 502 0.25 10.72 -48.05
N PRO A 503 1.00 11.75 -47.62
CA PRO A 503 2.44 11.96 -47.84
C PRO A 503 3.35 11.21 -46.84
N ALA A 504 2.77 10.52 -45.85
CA ALA A 504 3.47 9.87 -44.75
C ALA A 504 3.73 8.36 -44.98
N GLU A 505 3.73 7.90 -46.23
CA GLU A 505 3.81 6.47 -46.55
C GLU A 505 5.06 5.81 -45.92
N SER A 506 4.84 4.77 -45.10
CA SER A 506 5.83 4.07 -44.24
C SER A 506 6.35 4.80 -42.98
N ASP A 507 5.94 6.06 -42.74
CA ASP A 507 6.20 6.75 -41.48
C ASP A 507 5.54 6.04 -40.29
N VAL A 508 6.12 6.21 -39.10
CA VAL A 508 5.70 5.50 -37.89
C VAL A 508 4.54 6.22 -37.19
N ALA A 509 3.41 5.52 -37.04
CA ALA A 509 2.18 6.02 -36.42
C ALA A 509 2.01 5.60 -34.94
N ALA A 510 2.59 4.46 -34.56
CA ALA A 510 2.58 3.99 -33.17
C ALA A 510 3.87 3.23 -32.80
N VAL A 511 4.39 3.49 -31.60
CA VAL A 511 5.58 2.82 -31.04
C VAL A 511 5.31 2.26 -29.64
N LEU A 512 5.85 1.07 -29.38
CA LEU A 512 5.93 0.48 -28.04
C LEU A 512 7.38 0.59 -27.56
N ILE A 513 7.59 1.35 -26.48
CA ILE A 513 8.90 1.62 -25.89
C ILE A 513 9.01 0.81 -24.60
N SER A 514 10.04 -0.03 -24.49
CA SER A 514 10.42 -0.68 -23.23
C SER A 514 11.45 0.20 -22.51
N GLU A 515 11.13 0.67 -21.31
CA GLU A 515 11.99 1.57 -20.52
C GLU A 515 12.12 0.99 -19.10
N GLY A 516 13.33 0.56 -18.73
CA GLY A 516 13.57 -0.18 -17.49
C GLY A 516 12.80 -1.51 -17.45
N LYS A 517 11.86 -1.63 -16.49
CA LYS A 517 10.98 -2.80 -16.33
C LYS A 517 9.57 -2.62 -16.93
N GLY A 518 9.22 -1.43 -17.43
CA GLY A 518 7.87 -1.11 -17.88
C GLY A 518 7.81 -0.69 -19.35
N LYS A 519 6.60 -0.31 -19.78
CA LYS A 519 6.26 -0.10 -21.20
C LYS A 519 5.49 1.20 -21.41
N ALA A 520 5.88 1.97 -22.41
CA ALA A 520 5.16 3.14 -22.89
C ALA A 520 4.67 2.92 -24.32
N LEU A 521 3.36 2.94 -24.53
CA LEU A 521 2.73 2.92 -25.85
C LEU A 521 2.39 4.36 -26.24
N LEU A 522 2.95 4.82 -27.35
CA LEU A 522 2.72 6.16 -27.90
C LEU A 522 2.05 6.03 -29.26
N SER A 523 0.84 6.58 -29.41
CA SER A 523 0.06 6.59 -30.65
C SER A 523 -0.23 8.02 -31.12
N SER A 524 0.21 8.41 -32.31
CA SER A 524 -0.19 9.70 -32.91
C SER A 524 -1.62 9.68 -33.45
N VAL A 525 -2.17 8.49 -33.68
CA VAL A 525 -3.55 8.27 -34.10
C VAL A 525 -4.49 8.07 -32.92
N HIS A 526 -5.75 8.44 -33.09
CA HIS A 526 -6.79 8.25 -32.09
C HIS A 526 -7.52 6.94 -32.31
N PHE A 527 -7.03 5.87 -31.67
CA PHE A 527 -7.70 4.58 -31.68
C PHE A 527 -8.84 4.51 -30.65
N GLU A 528 -9.03 5.50 -29.78
CA GLU A 528 -10.04 5.46 -28.71
C GLU A 528 -11.46 5.73 -29.20
N TYR A 529 -11.62 6.47 -30.30
CA TYR A 529 -12.92 6.82 -30.89
C TYR A 529 -13.54 5.63 -31.64
N PRO A 530 -14.83 5.31 -31.42
CA PRO A 530 -15.60 4.43 -32.30
C PRO A 530 -15.79 5.08 -33.67
N LEU A 531 -15.76 4.29 -34.75
CA LEU A 531 -15.80 4.84 -36.12
C LEU A 531 -17.13 5.52 -36.48
N GLU A 532 -18.24 5.11 -35.88
CA GLU A 532 -19.58 5.70 -36.11
C GLU A 532 -19.84 6.99 -35.31
N ASP A 533 -18.92 7.38 -34.44
CA ASP A 533 -19.09 8.49 -33.49
C ASP A 533 -18.20 9.71 -33.83
N PRO A 534 -18.61 10.95 -33.48
CA PRO A 534 -17.76 12.12 -33.58
C PRO A 534 -16.54 11.99 -32.65
N PRO A 535 -15.32 12.34 -33.11
CA PRO A 535 -15.02 13.03 -34.37
C PRO A 535 -14.66 12.09 -35.54
N ALA A 536 -14.62 10.77 -35.34
CA ALA A 536 -14.21 9.79 -36.35
C ALA A 536 -15.20 9.74 -37.54
N ARG A 537 -16.50 9.60 -37.27
CA ARG A 537 -17.55 9.64 -38.31
C ARG A 537 -17.47 10.90 -39.16
N ASP A 538 -17.29 12.04 -38.51
CA ASP A 538 -17.28 13.35 -39.16
C ASP A 538 -15.96 13.60 -39.94
N ALA A 539 -14.97 12.72 -39.79
CA ALA A 539 -13.79 12.62 -40.66
C ALA A 539 -14.01 11.62 -41.81
N ILE A 540 -14.65 10.47 -41.57
CA ILE A 540 -15.03 9.49 -42.61
C ILE A 540 -15.99 10.13 -43.63
N GLN A 541 -16.90 11.00 -43.18
CA GLN A 541 -17.81 11.78 -44.05
C GLN A 541 -17.10 12.81 -44.95
N LYS A 542 -15.79 13.03 -44.80
CA LYS A 542 -14.99 13.92 -45.67
C LYS A 542 -14.25 13.16 -46.79
N LEU A 543 -14.32 11.82 -46.82
CA LEU A 543 -13.71 11.02 -47.88
C LEU A 543 -14.44 11.23 -49.22
N ASP A 544 -13.70 11.22 -50.33
CA ASP A 544 -14.26 11.35 -51.69
C ASP A 544 -15.32 10.28 -52.02
N VAL A 545 -15.21 9.11 -51.36
CA VAL A 545 -16.22 8.05 -51.34
C VAL A 545 -16.44 7.65 -49.89
N VAL A 546 -17.64 7.90 -49.36
CA VAL A 546 -18.04 7.44 -48.02
C VAL A 546 -18.26 5.91 -48.05
N PRO A 547 -17.62 5.12 -47.16
CA PRO A 547 -17.77 3.67 -47.14
C PRO A 547 -19.21 3.21 -46.78
N PRO A 548 -19.62 2.00 -47.20
CA PRO A 548 -20.89 1.42 -46.77
C PRO A 548 -20.84 1.04 -45.27
N PRO A 549 -21.96 1.09 -44.52
CA PRO A 549 -21.95 0.86 -43.07
C PRO A 549 -21.42 -0.52 -42.66
N GLU A 550 -21.69 -1.56 -43.44
CA GLU A 550 -21.18 -2.93 -43.21
C GLU A 550 -19.64 -2.96 -43.12
N PHE A 551 -18.96 -2.18 -43.95
CA PHE A 551 -17.50 -2.05 -43.95
C PHE A 551 -16.99 -1.22 -42.77
N ILE A 552 -17.75 -0.21 -42.32
CA ILE A 552 -17.44 0.56 -41.11
C ILE A 552 -17.54 -0.36 -39.87
N GLU A 553 -18.53 -1.25 -39.82
CA GLU A 553 -18.69 -2.26 -38.76
C GLU A 553 -17.53 -3.28 -38.75
N GLU A 554 -17.05 -3.71 -39.92
CA GLU A 554 -15.84 -4.55 -40.05
C GLU A 554 -14.57 -3.82 -39.57
N CYS A 555 -14.39 -2.55 -39.96
CA CYS A 555 -13.28 -1.72 -39.51
C CYS A 555 -13.32 -1.45 -37.99
N GLU A 556 -14.51 -1.25 -37.41
CA GLU A 556 -14.71 -1.05 -35.97
C GLU A 556 -14.37 -2.31 -35.16
N LYS A 557 -14.74 -3.49 -35.66
CA LYS A 557 -14.32 -4.80 -35.10
C LYS A 557 -12.80 -4.95 -35.17
N ALA A 558 -12.17 -4.57 -36.29
CA ALA A 558 -10.72 -4.62 -36.47
C ALA A 558 -9.98 -3.64 -35.53
N ARG A 559 -10.47 -2.39 -35.41
CA ARG A 559 -9.99 -1.38 -34.45
C ARG A 559 -9.97 -1.94 -33.03
N LEU A 560 -11.08 -2.48 -32.55
CA LEU A 560 -11.17 -2.98 -31.17
C LEU A 560 -10.37 -4.28 -30.96
N GLN A 561 -10.20 -5.12 -31.98
CA GLN A 561 -9.27 -6.24 -31.93
C GLN A 561 -7.80 -5.75 -31.81
N TRP A 562 -7.42 -4.70 -32.53
CA TRP A 562 -6.09 -4.10 -32.42
C TRP A 562 -5.88 -3.45 -31.05
N VAL A 563 -6.84 -2.69 -30.52
CA VAL A 563 -6.77 -2.12 -29.16
C VAL A 563 -6.56 -3.21 -28.10
N ARG A 564 -7.20 -4.37 -28.25
CA ARG A 564 -6.97 -5.54 -27.39
C ARG A 564 -5.56 -6.11 -27.53
N GLN A 565 -5.02 -6.19 -28.75
CA GLN A 565 -3.62 -6.61 -29.00
C GLN A 565 -2.59 -5.62 -28.42
N LEU A 566 -2.83 -4.32 -28.56
CA LEU A 566 -2.00 -3.25 -27.98
C LEU A 566 -1.93 -3.36 -26.45
N LEU A 567 -3.07 -3.55 -25.78
CA LEU A 567 -3.10 -3.64 -24.32
C LEU A 567 -2.49 -4.95 -23.81
N SER A 568 -2.61 -6.05 -24.57
CA SER A 568 -1.88 -7.30 -24.29
C SER A 568 -0.36 -7.17 -24.50
N SER A 569 0.13 -6.42 -25.49
CA SER A 569 1.58 -6.21 -25.68
C SER A 569 2.18 -5.29 -24.62
N MET A 570 1.37 -4.41 -24.01
CA MET A 570 1.67 -3.69 -22.77
C MET A 570 1.64 -4.58 -21.50
N GLU A 571 1.36 -5.88 -21.63
CA GLU A 571 1.28 -6.88 -20.55
C GLU A 571 0.09 -6.69 -19.58
N LEU A 572 -1.00 -6.07 -20.05
CA LEU A 572 -2.26 -6.10 -19.33
C LEU A 572 -2.99 -7.43 -19.60
N ASN A 573 -3.58 -8.01 -18.57
CA ASN A 573 -4.44 -9.19 -18.69
C ASN A 573 -5.76 -8.80 -19.35
N VAL A 574 -5.81 -8.78 -20.68
CA VAL A 574 -7.03 -8.46 -21.44
C VAL A 574 -7.97 -9.67 -21.43
N PRO A 575 -9.13 -9.61 -20.74
CA PRO A 575 -10.01 -10.77 -20.57
C PRO A 575 -10.56 -11.27 -21.90
N ALA A 576 -10.68 -12.59 -22.04
CA ALA A 576 -11.18 -13.25 -23.26
C ALA A 576 -12.62 -12.82 -23.61
N ARG A 577 -13.00 -12.97 -24.88
CA ARG A 577 -14.42 -12.83 -25.27
C ARG A 577 -15.22 -13.94 -24.59
N ALA A 578 -16.46 -13.64 -24.20
CA ALA A 578 -17.37 -14.61 -23.59
C ALA A 578 -17.55 -15.83 -24.52
N GLY A 579 -17.07 -16.99 -24.07
CA GLY A 579 -17.02 -18.22 -24.86
C GLY A 579 -16.10 -19.27 -24.22
N ASP A 580 -14.88 -18.86 -23.85
CA ASP A 580 -13.84 -19.77 -23.34
C ASP A 580 -13.49 -19.48 -21.87
N GLY A 581 -13.95 -20.33 -20.94
CA GLY A 581 -13.55 -20.28 -19.53
C GLY A 581 -14.64 -20.65 -18.51
N GLU A 582 -15.02 -21.93 -18.43
CA GLU A 582 -15.89 -22.44 -17.34
C GLU A 582 -15.15 -22.47 -16.00
N VAL A 583 -15.15 -21.36 -15.26
CA VAL A 583 -14.86 -21.38 -13.82
C VAL A 583 -16.10 -21.91 -13.10
N LYS A 584 -15.93 -22.94 -12.25
CA LYS A 584 -17.05 -23.60 -11.58
C LYS A 584 -17.75 -22.67 -10.59
N ASP A 585 -19.08 -22.78 -10.52
CA ASP A 585 -19.87 -22.22 -9.41
C ASP A 585 -19.36 -22.80 -8.07
N GLY A 586 -19.26 -21.95 -7.03
CA GLY A 586 -18.94 -22.35 -5.65
C GLY A 586 -17.53 -22.00 -5.15
N GLU A 587 -16.51 -21.94 -6.01
CA GLU A 587 -15.17 -21.47 -5.60
C GLU A 587 -15.13 -19.92 -5.56
N GLU A 588 -14.48 -19.31 -4.57
CA GLU A 588 -14.20 -17.86 -4.58
C GLU A 588 -12.99 -17.52 -5.47
N ASP A 589 -12.91 -16.26 -5.92
CA ASP A 589 -11.70 -15.71 -6.55
C ASP A 589 -11.05 -14.67 -5.60
N PRO A 590 -9.88 -14.96 -5.00
CA PRO A 590 -9.18 -14.03 -4.12
C PRO A 590 -8.75 -12.72 -4.80
N HIS A 591 -8.54 -12.70 -6.12
CA HIS A 591 -8.21 -11.47 -6.84
C HIS A 591 -9.42 -10.55 -6.94
N LEU A 592 -10.60 -11.06 -7.32
CA LEU A 592 -11.83 -10.25 -7.38
C LEU A 592 -12.30 -9.82 -5.99
N LEU A 593 -12.15 -10.68 -4.97
CA LEU A 593 -12.50 -10.34 -3.58
C LEU A 593 -11.67 -9.17 -3.03
N LEU A 594 -10.37 -9.09 -3.38
CA LEU A 594 -9.47 -8.02 -2.95
C LEU A 594 -9.43 -6.80 -3.89
N ASN A 595 -9.99 -6.91 -5.11
CA ASN A 595 -9.98 -5.87 -6.14
C ASN A 595 -11.36 -5.80 -6.85
N PRO A 596 -12.43 -5.41 -6.13
CA PRO A 596 -13.80 -5.46 -6.65
C PRO A 596 -14.07 -4.44 -7.76
N THR A 597 -14.77 -4.86 -8.82
CA THR A 597 -15.05 -4.01 -10.01
C THR A 597 -16.36 -3.23 -9.91
N HIS A 598 -17.29 -3.67 -9.06
CA HIS A 598 -18.66 -3.15 -8.93
C HIS A 598 -19.19 -3.35 -7.49
N PRO A 599 -20.28 -2.67 -7.08
CA PRO A 599 -20.87 -2.84 -5.75
C PRO A 599 -21.39 -4.28 -5.57
N GLY A 600 -20.93 -4.95 -4.51
CA GLY A 600 -21.31 -6.32 -4.18
C GLY A 600 -22.53 -6.39 -3.26
N PRO A 601 -22.88 -7.60 -2.79
CA PRO A 601 -23.93 -7.80 -1.79
C PRO A 601 -23.65 -7.01 -0.50
N ILE A 602 -24.71 -6.41 0.05
CA ILE A 602 -24.70 -5.72 1.34
C ILE A 602 -25.48 -6.57 2.34
N PHE A 603 -24.90 -6.87 3.49
CA PHE A 603 -25.51 -7.64 4.57
C PHE A 603 -26.07 -6.68 5.63
N THR A 604 -27.23 -7.01 6.21
CA THR A 604 -27.76 -6.29 7.38
C THR A 604 -27.50 -7.08 8.66
N PHE A 605 -26.83 -6.45 9.60
CA PHE A 605 -26.38 -7.05 10.85
C PHE A 605 -26.98 -6.30 12.03
N SER A 606 -27.27 -7.03 13.11
CA SER A 606 -27.53 -6.45 14.42
C SER A 606 -26.85 -7.27 15.51
N HIS A 607 -26.72 -6.66 16.69
CA HIS A 607 -26.14 -7.30 17.87
C HIS A 607 -26.87 -8.62 18.16
N PRO A 608 -26.18 -9.75 18.45
CA PRO A 608 -26.81 -11.07 18.59
C PRO A 608 -27.91 -11.19 19.67
N LYS A 609 -28.05 -10.21 20.57
CA LYS A 609 -29.12 -10.14 21.59
C LYS A 609 -30.34 -9.31 21.14
N LEU A 610 -30.28 -8.69 19.96
CA LEU A 610 -31.31 -7.85 19.32
C LEU A 610 -31.47 -8.20 17.80
N PRO A 611 -31.67 -9.48 17.44
CA PRO A 611 -31.69 -9.92 16.02
C PRO A 611 -32.81 -9.28 15.20
N GLU A 612 -33.94 -8.94 15.84
CA GLU A 612 -35.11 -8.33 15.20
C GLU A 612 -34.83 -6.96 14.54
N LEU A 613 -33.75 -6.28 14.96
CA LEU A 613 -33.37 -4.98 14.40
C LEU A 613 -32.81 -5.07 12.98
N ALA A 614 -32.13 -6.17 12.61
CA ALA A 614 -31.64 -6.40 11.26
C ALA A 614 -32.75 -6.90 10.33
N THR A 615 -33.49 -7.94 10.74
CA THR A 615 -34.62 -8.48 9.94
C THR A 615 -35.71 -7.42 9.72
N GLY A 616 -35.96 -6.55 10.71
CA GLY A 616 -36.97 -5.49 10.63
C GLY A 616 -36.50 -4.18 9.98
N ILE A 617 -35.30 -4.08 9.42
CA ILE A 617 -34.66 -2.78 9.10
C ILE A 617 -35.41 -1.94 8.06
N PHE A 618 -36.07 -2.57 7.09
CA PHE A 618 -36.87 -1.90 6.05
C PHE A 618 -38.38 -1.85 6.32
N SER A 619 -38.82 -2.23 7.52
CA SER A 619 -40.25 -2.20 7.94
C SER A 619 -40.87 -0.80 8.05
N ALA A 620 -40.09 0.26 7.86
CA ALA A 620 -40.55 1.65 8.00
C ALA A 620 -41.62 2.01 6.95
N PRO A 621 -42.77 2.62 7.35
CA PRO A 621 -43.83 3.02 6.42
C PRO A 621 -43.44 4.05 5.35
N SER A 622 -42.24 4.63 5.39
CA SER A 622 -41.66 5.43 4.31
C SER A 622 -41.10 4.55 3.18
N ILE A 623 -40.45 3.44 3.52
CA ILE A 623 -39.89 2.47 2.58
C ILE A 623 -41.01 1.59 2.04
N GLN A 624 -41.83 1.00 2.92
CA GLN A 624 -42.91 0.07 2.55
C GLN A 624 -43.99 0.65 1.59
N LYS A 625 -44.10 1.98 1.47
CA LYS A 625 -44.97 2.65 0.46
C LYS A 625 -44.34 2.76 -0.93
N LYS A 626 -43.10 2.32 -1.08
CA LYS A 626 -42.26 2.39 -2.28
C LYS A 626 -41.70 1.02 -2.67
N VAL A 627 -42.09 -0.03 -1.94
CA VAL A 627 -41.70 -1.41 -2.18
C VAL A 627 -42.55 -1.99 -3.32
N GLU A 628 -41.87 -2.63 -4.25
CA GLU A 628 -42.41 -3.40 -5.36
C GLU A 628 -41.79 -4.81 -5.33
N PRO A 629 -42.49 -5.87 -5.78
CA PRO A 629 -41.92 -7.21 -5.82
C PRO A 629 -40.82 -7.32 -6.90
N ALA A 630 -39.70 -7.95 -6.55
CA ALA A 630 -38.61 -8.27 -7.47
C ALA A 630 -38.63 -9.77 -7.82
N LYS A 631 -37.53 -10.27 -8.43
CA LYS A 631 -37.38 -11.70 -8.75
C LYS A 631 -37.04 -12.52 -7.51
N ASP A 632 -37.27 -13.83 -7.61
CA ASP A 632 -36.69 -14.86 -6.73
C ASP A 632 -36.99 -14.64 -5.22
N GLY A 633 -38.13 -14.03 -4.90
CA GLY A 633 -38.57 -13.75 -3.53
C GLY A 633 -38.03 -12.46 -2.91
N PHE A 634 -37.29 -11.65 -3.67
CA PHE A 634 -36.83 -10.33 -3.24
C PHE A 634 -37.91 -9.25 -3.41
N GLU A 635 -37.75 -8.17 -2.66
CA GLU A 635 -38.48 -6.91 -2.77
C GLU A 635 -37.52 -5.82 -3.29
N GLN A 636 -38.03 -4.74 -3.89
CA GLN A 636 -37.20 -3.62 -4.35
C GLN A 636 -37.85 -2.26 -4.10
N PHE A 637 -37.05 -1.21 -4.01
CA PHE A 637 -37.52 0.18 -4.07
C PHE A 637 -36.50 1.09 -4.75
N VAL A 638 -36.98 2.08 -5.50
CA VAL A 638 -36.15 3.14 -6.10
C VAL A 638 -36.13 4.36 -5.19
N ASP A 639 -34.95 4.86 -4.87
CA ASP A 639 -34.73 6.08 -4.08
C ASP A 639 -34.06 7.18 -4.94
N GLY A 640 -33.64 8.29 -4.33
CA GLY A 640 -33.16 9.49 -5.02
C GLY A 640 -31.86 9.35 -5.83
N ASN A 641 -31.07 8.29 -5.62
CA ASN A 641 -29.78 8.07 -6.28
C ASN A 641 -29.46 6.60 -6.57
N ASP A 642 -30.06 5.65 -5.85
CA ASP A 642 -29.85 4.21 -6.03
C ASP A 642 -31.18 3.43 -5.99
N THR A 643 -31.25 2.34 -6.75
CA THR A 643 -32.28 1.30 -6.57
C THR A 643 -31.78 0.27 -5.56
N PHE A 644 -32.59 -0.07 -4.57
CA PHE A 644 -32.29 -1.12 -3.59
C PHE A 644 -33.15 -2.35 -3.86
N VAL A 645 -32.55 -3.53 -3.85
CA VAL A 645 -33.21 -4.84 -3.97
C VAL A 645 -32.87 -5.63 -2.71
N TYR A 646 -33.84 -6.08 -1.94
CA TYR A 646 -33.59 -6.71 -0.64
C TYR A 646 -34.42 -7.97 -0.39
N GLY A 647 -33.91 -8.88 0.42
CA GLY A 647 -34.56 -10.15 0.71
C GLY A 647 -33.80 -10.97 1.74
N PRO A 648 -34.43 -11.96 2.40
CA PRO A 648 -33.76 -12.84 3.34
C PRO A 648 -32.78 -13.78 2.62
N THR A 649 -31.69 -14.19 3.28
CA THR A 649 -30.77 -15.20 2.72
C THR A 649 -31.45 -16.54 2.41
N ASP A 650 -32.55 -16.87 3.09
CA ASP A 650 -33.44 -17.99 2.75
C ASP A 650 -33.94 -18.01 1.28
N ALA A 651 -34.00 -16.85 0.60
CA ALA A 651 -34.45 -16.74 -0.78
C ALA A 651 -33.37 -17.11 -1.81
N VAL A 652 -32.12 -17.26 -1.37
CA VAL A 652 -30.94 -17.34 -2.25
C VAL A 652 -30.58 -18.78 -2.64
N GLY A 653 -30.92 -19.77 -1.81
CA GLY A 653 -30.48 -21.16 -2.00
C GLY A 653 -29.05 -21.37 -1.48
N ASP A 654 -28.13 -21.74 -2.37
CA ASP A 654 -26.70 -21.89 -2.03
C ASP A 654 -26.07 -20.49 -1.89
N VAL A 655 -25.95 -20.01 -0.65
CA VAL A 655 -25.45 -18.66 -0.36
C VAL A 655 -23.97 -18.50 -0.77
N PRO A 656 -23.02 -19.39 -0.43
CA PRO A 656 -21.64 -19.29 -0.93
C PRO A 656 -21.53 -19.22 -2.47
N ALA A 657 -22.23 -20.10 -3.20
CA ALA A 657 -22.21 -20.09 -4.66
C ALA A 657 -22.82 -18.80 -5.22
N PHE A 658 -23.93 -18.33 -4.65
CA PHE A 658 -24.53 -17.06 -5.02
C PHE A 658 -23.61 -15.87 -4.72
N LEU A 659 -22.92 -15.82 -3.58
CA LEU A 659 -22.01 -14.73 -3.23
C LEU A 659 -20.80 -14.70 -4.16
N SER A 660 -20.18 -15.85 -4.45
CA SER A 660 -19.11 -15.94 -5.46
C SER A 660 -19.61 -15.45 -6.82
N LYS A 661 -20.79 -15.91 -7.25
CA LYS A 661 -21.43 -15.50 -8.52
C LYS A 661 -21.77 -14.01 -8.55
N ALA A 662 -22.27 -13.44 -7.47
CA ALA A 662 -22.61 -12.02 -7.36
C ALA A 662 -21.38 -11.12 -7.40
N ARG A 663 -20.26 -11.54 -6.80
CA ARG A 663 -18.95 -10.85 -6.89
C ARG A 663 -18.30 -10.96 -8.27
N ARG A 664 -18.58 -12.05 -9.01
CA ARG A 664 -18.01 -12.34 -10.35
C ARG A 664 -18.83 -11.80 -11.53
N THR A 665 -20.16 -11.72 -11.41
CA THR A 665 -21.05 -11.39 -12.53
C THR A 665 -21.08 -9.88 -12.78
N GLU A 666 -20.28 -9.42 -13.72
CA GLU A 666 -20.25 -7.98 -14.06
C GLU A 666 -21.64 -7.44 -14.47
N PRO A 667 -21.98 -6.20 -14.07
CA PRO A 667 -23.20 -5.56 -14.55
C PRO A 667 -23.13 -5.35 -16.06
N LYS A 668 -24.28 -5.54 -16.73
CA LYS A 668 -24.37 -5.35 -18.17
C LYS A 668 -24.20 -3.87 -18.52
N HIS A 669 -23.37 -3.60 -19.51
CA HIS A 669 -23.20 -2.26 -20.06
C HIS A 669 -24.27 -2.07 -21.15
N GLU A 670 -25.03 -0.98 -21.10
CA GLU A 670 -26.03 -0.63 -22.11
C GLU A 670 -25.66 0.68 -22.83
N PRO A 671 -25.77 0.74 -24.18
CA PRO A 671 -26.07 -0.38 -25.08
C PRO A 671 -24.97 -1.45 -25.06
N LYS A 672 -25.30 -2.73 -25.25
CA LYS A 672 -24.25 -3.73 -25.53
C LYS A 672 -23.62 -3.40 -26.88
N MET A 673 -22.35 -3.74 -27.06
CA MET A 673 -21.68 -3.60 -28.36
C MET A 673 -22.41 -4.37 -29.49
N GLU A 674 -23.13 -5.44 -29.14
CA GLU A 674 -24.00 -6.22 -30.04
C GLU A 674 -25.32 -5.52 -30.43
N ASP A 675 -25.79 -4.55 -29.64
CA ASP A 675 -27.09 -3.91 -29.80
C ASP A 675 -26.98 -2.50 -30.43
N LEU A 676 -25.75 -2.05 -30.75
CA LEU A 676 -25.50 -0.83 -31.51
C LEU A 676 -26.02 -1.01 -32.94
N SER A 677 -26.84 -0.07 -33.42
CA SER A 677 -27.42 -0.12 -34.76
C SER A 677 -27.57 1.27 -35.37
N ILE A 678 -27.47 1.33 -36.70
CA ILE A 678 -27.36 2.57 -37.48
C ILE A 678 -28.74 3.24 -37.62
N GLY A 679 -29.16 3.99 -36.59
CA GLY A 679 -30.39 4.78 -36.59
C GLY A 679 -30.49 5.75 -35.42
N ASP A 680 -30.75 7.04 -35.72
CA ASP A 680 -31.04 8.15 -34.78
C ASP A 680 -30.21 8.19 -33.48
N GLN A 681 -28.96 8.65 -33.59
CA GLN A 681 -28.02 8.99 -32.49
C GLN A 681 -28.21 8.14 -31.22
N PRO A 682 -27.75 6.87 -31.21
CA PRO A 682 -27.69 6.09 -29.97
C PRO A 682 -26.93 6.88 -28.90
N PRO A 683 -27.39 6.86 -27.63
CA PRO A 683 -26.75 7.64 -26.59
C PRO A 683 -25.32 7.14 -26.37
N LEU A 684 -24.35 8.05 -26.49
CA LEU A 684 -22.92 7.83 -26.23
C LEU A 684 -22.72 6.83 -25.07
N PRO A 685 -22.09 5.66 -25.28
CA PRO A 685 -21.97 4.67 -24.24
C PRO A 685 -21.19 5.25 -23.05
N LYS A 686 -21.84 5.36 -21.90
CA LYS A 686 -21.28 6.04 -20.73
C LYS A 686 -20.40 5.07 -19.93
N PRO A 687 -19.31 5.55 -19.30
CA PRO A 687 -18.70 4.82 -18.21
C PRO A 687 -19.79 4.50 -17.17
N MET A 688 -19.91 3.21 -16.83
CA MET A 688 -20.96 2.69 -15.96
C MET A 688 -21.04 3.49 -14.65
N ASP A 689 -22.15 4.20 -14.44
CA ASP A 689 -22.39 4.91 -13.20
C ASP A 689 -22.79 3.89 -12.12
N PHE A 690 -22.02 3.78 -11.05
CA PHE A 690 -22.27 2.80 -10.00
C PHE A 690 -23.63 2.98 -9.30
N LYS A 691 -24.35 4.09 -9.56
CA LYS A 691 -25.75 4.32 -9.18
C LYS A 691 -26.72 3.33 -9.84
N ASP A 692 -26.55 3.12 -11.15
CA ASP A 692 -27.51 2.43 -12.02
C ASP A 692 -27.55 0.92 -11.72
N ILE A 693 -26.50 0.39 -11.08
CA ILE A 693 -26.41 -0.98 -10.58
C ILE A 693 -27.33 -1.14 -9.36
N PRO A 694 -28.32 -2.03 -9.35
CA PRO A 694 -29.17 -2.26 -8.19
C PRO A 694 -28.36 -2.73 -6.96
N LYS A 695 -28.60 -2.12 -5.80
CA LYS A 695 -27.91 -2.41 -4.55
C LYS A 695 -28.61 -3.57 -3.85
N LEU A 696 -28.01 -4.76 -3.94
CA LEU A 696 -28.51 -5.96 -3.30
C LEU A 696 -28.27 -5.91 -1.79
N VAL A 697 -29.33 -6.06 -1.00
CA VAL A 697 -29.29 -6.05 0.47
C VAL A 697 -29.87 -7.34 1.05
N LEU A 698 -29.01 -8.21 1.57
CA LEU A 698 -29.36 -9.45 2.24
C LEU A 698 -29.79 -9.17 3.69
N LEU A 699 -30.97 -9.69 4.05
CA LEU A 699 -31.52 -9.69 5.41
C LEU A 699 -31.28 -11.05 6.08
N PRO A 700 -31.18 -11.13 7.42
CA PRO A 700 -30.99 -12.41 8.11
C PRO A 700 -32.16 -13.38 7.88
N GLY A 701 -31.83 -14.57 7.36
CA GLY A 701 -32.74 -15.71 7.24
C GLY A 701 -32.74 -16.60 8.48
N LYS A 702 -32.98 -17.90 8.29
CA LYS A 702 -32.86 -18.95 9.31
C LYS A 702 -31.40 -19.33 9.57
N GLU A 703 -30.58 -19.33 8.53
CA GLU A 703 -29.14 -19.55 8.64
C GLU A 703 -28.44 -18.27 9.10
N GLN A 704 -27.56 -18.40 10.08
CA GLN A 704 -26.77 -17.29 10.61
C GLN A 704 -25.60 -16.98 9.69
N TYR A 705 -25.25 -15.71 9.56
CA TYR A 705 -24.17 -15.25 8.71
C TYR A 705 -22.82 -15.75 9.24
N THR A 706 -22.10 -16.53 8.43
CA THR A 706 -20.79 -17.08 8.80
C THR A 706 -19.66 -16.13 8.41
N PRO A 707 -18.45 -16.28 9.01
CA PRO A 707 -17.26 -15.58 8.54
C PRO A 707 -16.90 -15.85 7.06
N GLU A 708 -17.34 -16.98 6.50
CA GLU A 708 -17.13 -17.34 5.09
C GLU A 708 -17.99 -16.49 4.13
N TRP A 709 -19.09 -15.92 4.60
CA TRP A 709 -19.92 -14.99 3.80
C TRP A 709 -19.40 -13.55 3.86
N THR A 710 -18.52 -13.25 4.82
CA THR A 710 -17.92 -11.93 5.05
C THR A 710 -16.41 -12.02 5.32
N PRO A 711 -15.61 -12.68 4.45
CA PRO A 711 -14.20 -13.03 4.68
C PRO A 711 -13.27 -11.83 4.95
N LEU A 712 -13.70 -10.60 4.64
CA LEU A 712 -12.92 -9.37 4.86
C LEU A 712 -13.25 -8.64 6.18
N PHE A 713 -14.22 -9.09 6.98
CA PHE A 713 -14.52 -8.54 8.31
C PHE A 713 -15.25 -9.55 9.21
N ASN A 714 -14.64 -9.98 10.32
CA ASN A 714 -15.20 -11.04 11.16
C ASN A 714 -16.20 -10.51 12.20
N PHE A 715 -17.51 -10.71 11.96
CA PHE A 715 -18.54 -10.17 12.84
C PHE A 715 -18.60 -10.81 14.24
N GLU A 716 -18.27 -12.09 14.40
CA GLU A 716 -18.18 -12.73 15.73
C GLU A 716 -17.13 -12.01 16.62
N THR A 717 -15.97 -11.71 16.04
CA THR A 717 -14.88 -10.99 16.69
C THR A 717 -15.27 -9.53 16.98
N TYR A 718 -15.96 -8.85 16.06
CA TYR A 718 -16.49 -7.50 16.31
C TYR A 718 -17.48 -7.47 17.47
N TRP A 719 -18.42 -8.42 17.55
CA TRP A 719 -19.36 -8.48 18.68
C TRP A 719 -18.64 -8.76 20.01
N ALA A 720 -17.63 -9.64 20.02
CA ALA A 720 -16.82 -9.92 21.21
C ALA A 720 -16.03 -8.69 21.69
N GLU A 721 -15.38 -7.96 20.77
CA GLU A 721 -14.64 -6.73 21.09
C GLU A 721 -15.58 -5.60 21.52
N LEU A 722 -16.78 -5.49 20.95
CA LEU A 722 -17.79 -4.49 21.32
C LEU A 722 -18.40 -4.75 22.70
N ASP A 723 -18.74 -6.02 23.01
CA ASP A 723 -19.19 -6.43 24.35
C ASP A 723 -18.11 -6.16 25.40
N GLN A 724 -16.84 -6.47 25.10
CA GLN A 724 -15.72 -6.24 26.00
C GLN A 724 -15.40 -4.74 26.19
N ALA A 725 -15.40 -3.93 25.12
CA ALA A 725 -15.22 -2.48 25.21
C ALA A 725 -16.32 -1.81 26.04
N ARG A 726 -17.59 -2.20 25.83
CA ARG A 726 -18.72 -1.68 26.62
C ARG A 726 -18.64 -2.09 28.09
N LYS A 727 -18.25 -3.34 28.37
CA LYS A 727 -18.05 -3.86 29.73
C LYS A 727 -16.93 -3.11 30.48
N GLU A 728 -15.82 -2.79 29.82
CA GLU A 728 -14.76 -1.94 30.38
C GLU A 728 -15.27 -0.52 30.68
N ALA A 729 -16.12 0.04 29.81
CA ALA A 729 -16.81 1.32 30.01
C ALA A 729 -18.05 1.23 30.95
N GLY A 730 -18.24 0.13 31.68
CA GLY A 730 -19.35 -0.08 32.62
C GLY A 730 -20.76 -0.15 31.98
N ARG A 731 -20.86 -0.23 30.65
CA ARG A 731 -22.13 -0.26 29.90
C ARG A 731 -22.64 -1.68 29.69
N ARG A 732 -23.97 -1.81 29.70
CA ARG A 732 -24.67 -3.01 29.18
C ARG A 732 -24.65 -3.01 27.65
N THR A 733 -24.77 -4.19 27.06
CA THR A 733 -24.61 -4.43 25.62
C THR A 733 -25.75 -5.30 25.09
N GLY A 734 -26.20 -5.06 23.86
CA GLY A 734 -27.35 -5.75 23.28
C GLY A 734 -28.65 -5.53 24.07
N VAL A 735 -28.90 -4.27 24.48
CA VAL A 735 -30.11 -3.85 25.18
C VAL A 735 -30.66 -2.57 24.58
N MET A 736 -31.98 -2.51 24.41
CA MET A 736 -32.66 -1.27 24.08
C MET A 736 -32.59 -0.28 25.26
N ARG A 737 -32.43 1.00 24.96
CA ARG A 737 -32.38 2.11 25.93
C ARG A 737 -33.57 3.03 25.73
N THR A 738 -34.09 3.58 26.83
CA THR A 738 -35.08 4.67 26.81
C THR A 738 -34.46 5.92 26.21
N ASP A 739 -35.10 6.52 25.20
CA ASP A 739 -34.64 7.75 24.56
C ASP A 739 -35.06 8.99 25.35
N GLU A 740 -34.53 9.13 26.57
CA GLU A 740 -34.77 10.28 27.48
C GLU A 740 -34.40 11.64 26.85
N LEU A 741 -33.62 11.61 25.78
CA LEU A 741 -33.17 12.75 24.99
C LEU A 741 -34.27 13.34 24.09
N SER A 742 -35.34 12.61 23.77
CA SER A 742 -36.53 13.17 23.12
C SER A 742 -37.62 13.55 24.14
N LYS A 743 -37.46 14.74 24.74
CA LYS A 743 -38.43 15.34 25.70
C LYS A 743 -39.88 15.26 25.18
N GLY A 744 -40.64 14.27 25.68
CA GLY A 744 -42.04 14.04 25.33
C GLY A 744 -42.32 12.89 24.35
N ARG A 745 -41.35 12.03 24.01
CA ARG A 745 -41.58 10.78 23.25
C ARG A 745 -40.96 9.58 23.96
N THR A 746 -41.78 8.60 24.32
CA THR A 746 -41.33 7.32 24.86
C THR A 746 -40.83 6.41 23.72
N GLY A 747 -39.63 6.71 23.21
CA GLY A 747 -38.93 5.87 22.24
C GLY A 747 -37.96 4.90 22.92
N GLU A 748 -37.77 3.74 22.31
CA GLU A 748 -36.64 2.86 22.59
C GLU A 748 -35.62 2.94 21.44
N ARG A 749 -34.34 2.98 21.77
CA ARG A 749 -33.23 3.02 20.81
C ARG A 749 -32.17 1.96 21.09
N SER A 750 -31.48 1.52 20.05
CA SER A 750 -30.27 0.69 20.15
C SER A 750 -29.04 1.55 20.50
N SER A 751 -27.95 0.89 20.86
CA SER A 751 -26.64 1.51 21.11
C SER A 751 -25.90 1.81 19.79
N VAL A 752 -24.91 2.69 19.79
CA VAL A 752 -24.05 2.89 18.60
C VAL A 752 -23.28 1.59 18.33
N GLY A 753 -23.29 1.14 17.07
CA GLY A 753 -22.70 -0.13 16.64
C GLY A 753 -23.60 -1.37 16.80
N ASP A 754 -24.79 -1.26 17.41
CA ASP A 754 -25.72 -2.41 17.57
C ASP A 754 -26.44 -2.81 16.28
N VAL A 755 -26.52 -1.93 15.28
CA VAL A 755 -27.21 -2.19 14.01
C VAL A 755 -26.39 -1.57 12.89
N LEU A 756 -26.07 -2.37 11.87
CA LEU A 756 -25.19 -1.94 10.80
C LEU A 756 -25.51 -2.57 9.44
N PHE A 757 -25.15 -1.86 8.39
CA PHE A 757 -24.94 -2.41 7.05
C PHE A 757 -23.45 -2.72 6.87
N TYR A 758 -23.16 -3.82 6.17
CA TYR A 758 -21.81 -4.16 5.72
C TYR A 758 -21.83 -4.60 4.27
N GLY A 759 -21.07 -3.93 3.40
CA GLY A 759 -20.82 -4.41 2.04
C GLY A 759 -19.32 -4.47 1.78
N GLU A 760 -18.83 -5.58 1.23
CA GLU A 760 -17.41 -5.73 0.91
C GLU A 760 -16.96 -4.63 -0.06
N ALA A 761 -17.74 -4.41 -1.12
CA ALA A 761 -17.58 -3.32 -2.07
C ALA A 761 -18.87 -2.51 -2.20
N VAL A 762 -18.80 -1.20 -1.99
CA VAL A 762 -19.94 -0.28 -2.14
C VAL A 762 -19.55 0.96 -2.96
N THR A 763 -20.53 1.69 -3.49
CA THR A 763 -20.26 2.98 -4.16
C THR A 763 -19.60 3.96 -3.19
N SER A 764 -20.26 4.24 -2.06
CA SER A 764 -19.68 4.91 -0.89
C SER A 764 -20.67 4.85 0.28
N THR A 765 -20.20 4.52 1.48
CA THR A 765 -21.04 4.41 2.69
C THR A 765 -21.75 5.72 3.02
N GLN A 766 -21.07 6.86 2.83
CA GLN A 766 -21.62 8.20 3.00
C GLN A 766 -22.64 8.52 1.89
N THR A 767 -22.27 8.29 0.62
CA THR A 767 -23.10 8.73 -0.52
C THR A 767 -24.41 7.97 -0.61
N MET A 768 -24.38 6.66 -0.33
CA MET A 768 -25.57 5.80 -0.34
C MET A 768 -26.57 6.11 0.78
N LEU A 769 -26.16 6.85 1.83
CA LEU A 769 -27.07 7.40 2.84
C LEU A 769 -27.47 8.86 2.53
N ASP A 770 -26.51 9.69 2.12
CA ASP A 770 -26.71 11.13 1.84
C ASP A 770 -27.67 11.41 0.68
N ARG A 771 -27.71 10.52 -0.33
CA ARG A 771 -28.45 10.73 -1.58
C ARG A 771 -29.72 9.90 -1.75
N ASN A 772 -30.07 9.10 -0.75
CA ASN A 772 -31.23 8.23 -0.75
C ASN A 772 -32.18 8.62 0.40
N PRO A 773 -33.04 9.64 0.20
CA PRO A 773 -33.89 10.20 1.26
C PRO A 773 -34.96 9.25 1.81
N ILE A 774 -35.43 8.26 1.05
CA ILE A 774 -36.40 7.27 1.56
C ILE A 774 -35.71 6.33 2.55
N LEU A 775 -34.50 5.85 2.22
CA LEU A 775 -33.61 5.06 3.05
C LEU A 775 -33.18 5.83 4.32
N LEU A 776 -32.64 7.04 4.14
CA LEU A 776 -32.15 7.93 5.21
C LEU A 776 -33.24 8.29 6.24
N ASN A 777 -34.50 8.34 5.80
CA ASN A 777 -35.65 8.55 6.67
C ASN A 777 -36.22 7.24 7.27
N GLY A 778 -36.14 6.11 6.55
CA GLY A 778 -36.68 4.83 6.98
C GLY A 778 -35.85 4.12 8.05
N ILE A 779 -34.52 4.17 7.97
CA ILE A 779 -33.65 3.46 8.91
C ILE A 779 -33.69 4.13 10.30
N LYS A 780 -33.73 3.32 11.36
CA LYS A 780 -33.67 3.78 12.76
C LYS A 780 -32.25 4.27 13.11
N THR A 781 -32.15 5.27 13.99
CA THR A 781 -30.87 5.80 14.49
C THR A 781 -30.64 5.42 15.97
N PRO A 782 -29.41 5.13 16.41
CA PRO A 782 -28.15 5.16 15.65
C PRO A 782 -28.00 3.94 14.71
N HIS A 783 -27.28 4.13 13.60
CA HIS A 783 -26.95 3.07 12.65
C HIS A 783 -25.56 3.32 12.04
N ALA A 784 -24.85 2.26 11.66
CA ALA A 784 -23.54 2.36 11.00
C ALA A 784 -23.54 1.67 9.63
N PHE A 785 -22.96 2.29 8.61
CA PHE A 785 -22.70 1.62 7.33
C PHE A 785 -21.19 1.45 7.18
N LEU A 786 -20.72 0.21 7.34
CA LEU A 786 -19.34 -0.22 7.18
C LEU A 786 -19.12 -0.77 5.76
N ALA A 787 -17.89 -0.66 5.25
CA ALA A 787 -17.47 -1.40 4.06
C ALA A 787 -16.01 -1.85 4.18
N SER A 788 -15.56 -2.72 3.26
CA SER A 788 -14.12 -3.00 3.08
C SER A 788 -13.53 -2.12 1.96
N PHE A 789 -14.31 -1.83 0.91
CA PHE A 789 -13.92 -1.00 -0.23
C PHE A 789 -15.02 0.03 -0.60
N GLN A 790 -14.59 1.22 -1.03
CA GLN A 790 -15.48 2.22 -1.65
C GLN A 790 -15.00 2.53 -3.06
N LEU A 791 -15.82 2.24 -4.08
CA LEU A 791 -15.51 2.47 -5.49
C LEU A 791 -15.61 3.95 -5.91
N SER A 792 -16.18 4.80 -5.06
CA SER A 792 -16.31 6.25 -5.26
C SER A 792 -16.35 6.98 -3.91
N GLY A 793 -15.43 6.62 -3.00
CA GLY A 793 -15.27 7.25 -1.69
C GLY A 793 -14.98 8.76 -1.81
N ARG A 794 -15.50 9.57 -0.87
CA ARG A 794 -15.46 11.04 -0.93
C ARG A 794 -14.86 11.65 0.33
N GLY A 795 -14.05 12.71 0.14
CA GLY A 795 -13.58 13.62 1.17
C GLY A 795 -14.20 15.02 1.04
N ARG A 796 -13.71 15.95 1.89
CA ARG A 796 -14.14 17.37 1.85
C ARG A 796 -13.71 18.03 0.54
N GLY A 797 -14.50 19.01 0.07
CA GLY A 797 -14.20 19.83 -1.12
C GLY A 797 -14.43 19.14 -2.48
N GLY A 798 -14.90 17.89 -2.50
CA GLY A 798 -15.07 17.11 -3.73
C GLY A 798 -13.92 16.15 -4.04
N ASN A 799 -12.87 16.14 -3.22
CA ASN A 799 -11.75 15.21 -3.35
C ASN A 799 -12.22 13.75 -3.18
N ALA A 800 -11.58 12.82 -3.89
CA ALA A 800 -11.77 11.39 -3.65
C ALA A 800 -11.16 10.97 -2.29
N TRP A 801 -11.73 9.92 -1.67
CA TRP A 801 -11.10 9.20 -0.57
C TRP A 801 -10.78 7.78 -1.03
N LEU A 802 -9.49 7.50 -1.25
CA LEU A 802 -9.01 6.18 -1.65
C LEU A 802 -9.19 5.18 -0.50
N THR A 803 -9.68 3.99 -0.83
CA THR A 803 -9.95 2.91 0.15
C THR A 803 -9.16 1.65 -0.27
N PRO A 804 -7.85 1.59 0.00
CA PRO A 804 -7.04 0.38 -0.26
C PRO A 804 -7.31 -0.70 0.79
N VAL A 805 -6.83 -1.92 0.52
CA VAL A 805 -6.89 -3.06 1.47
C VAL A 805 -6.36 -2.66 2.85
N GLY A 806 -7.13 -2.94 3.90
CA GLY A 806 -6.80 -2.60 5.29
C GLY A 806 -7.26 -1.21 5.76
N CYS A 807 -7.82 -0.38 4.87
CA CYS A 807 -8.55 0.84 5.22
C CYS A 807 -9.94 0.46 5.80
N LEU A 808 -10.38 1.17 6.83
CA LEU A 808 -11.67 1.01 7.49
C LEU A 808 -12.59 2.21 7.16
N PRO A 809 -13.38 2.14 6.06
CA PRO A 809 -14.41 3.13 5.74
C PRO A 809 -15.73 2.82 6.45
N PHE A 810 -16.29 3.78 7.17
CA PHE A 810 -17.66 3.67 7.69
C PHE A 810 -18.38 5.03 7.73
N THR A 811 -19.70 5.00 7.85
CA THR A 811 -20.54 6.18 8.10
C THR A 811 -21.46 5.92 9.28
N LEU A 812 -21.49 6.83 10.26
CA LEU A 812 -22.48 6.81 11.34
C LEU A 812 -23.66 7.71 11.01
N MET A 813 -24.87 7.16 11.03
CA MET A 813 -26.12 7.90 10.95
C MET A 813 -26.68 8.15 12.36
N LEU A 814 -26.85 9.41 12.71
CA LEU A 814 -27.33 9.89 13.99
C LEU A 814 -28.56 10.80 13.82
N SER A 815 -29.34 10.97 14.88
CA SER A 815 -30.42 11.97 14.96
C SER A 815 -30.07 12.99 16.03
N MET A 816 -30.13 14.29 15.69
CA MET A 816 -29.70 15.38 16.56
C MET A 816 -30.89 16.27 16.97
N PRO A 817 -31.10 16.54 18.27
CA PRO A 817 -32.20 17.39 18.75
C PRO A 817 -32.12 18.81 18.19
N GLN A 818 -33.28 19.41 17.89
CA GLN A 818 -33.39 20.77 17.35
C GLN A 818 -32.76 21.85 18.26
N SER A 819 -32.66 21.59 19.58
CA SER A 819 -31.99 22.47 20.54
C SER A 819 -30.46 22.51 20.42
N MET A 820 -29.85 21.53 19.75
CA MET A 820 -28.39 21.38 19.61
C MET A 820 -27.85 21.88 18.26
N VAL A 821 -28.69 22.38 17.37
CA VAL A 821 -28.35 22.65 15.95
C VAL A 821 -27.20 23.64 15.79
N ASN A 822 -27.09 24.64 16.67
CA ASN A 822 -25.97 25.58 16.73
C ASN A 822 -24.63 24.94 17.17
N LYS A 823 -24.65 23.70 17.64
CA LYS A 823 -23.47 22.89 18.01
C LYS A 823 -23.12 21.79 16.99
N LEU A 824 -23.82 21.71 15.84
CA LEU A 824 -23.54 20.72 14.77
C LEU A 824 -22.05 20.68 14.35
N ILE A 825 -21.39 21.85 14.36
CA ILE A 825 -19.97 21.99 13.98
C ILE A 825 -19.02 21.19 14.88
N PHE A 826 -19.41 20.86 16.12
CA PHE A 826 -18.61 20.08 17.06
C PHE A 826 -18.67 18.57 16.82
N VAL A 827 -19.58 18.06 15.97
CA VAL A 827 -19.69 16.60 15.74
C VAL A 827 -18.43 16.03 15.08
N GLN A 828 -17.76 16.79 14.20
CA GLN A 828 -16.45 16.40 13.63
C GLN A 828 -15.32 16.40 14.68
N TYR A 829 -15.39 17.28 15.69
CA TYR A 829 -14.44 17.32 16.79
C TYR A 829 -14.63 16.11 17.71
N LEU A 830 -15.89 15.79 18.01
CA LEU A 830 -16.30 14.62 18.80
C LEU A 830 -15.86 13.31 18.12
N ALA A 831 -16.03 13.21 16.81
CA ALA A 831 -15.57 12.09 16.00
C ALA A 831 -14.04 11.97 15.99
N ALA A 832 -13.32 13.08 15.79
CA ALA A 832 -11.86 13.09 15.82
C ALA A 832 -11.30 12.71 17.20
N LEU A 833 -11.95 13.15 18.27
CA LEU A 833 -11.59 12.83 19.65
C LEU A 833 -11.87 11.36 19.98
N ALA A 834 -13.04 10.83 19.60
CA ALA A 834 -13.37 9.42 19.79
C ALA A 834 -12.44 8.49 18.99
N ILE A 835 -12.07 8.85 17.76
CA ILE A 835 -11.09 8.11 16.97
C ILE A 835 -9.69 8.20 17.61
N ALA A 836 -9.25 9.38 18.07
CA ALA A 836 -7.95 9.53 18.73
C ALA A 836 -7.84 8.75 20.06
N GLU A 837 -8.92 8.70 20.85
CA GLU A 837 -8.99 7.91 22.08
C GLU A 837 -9.03 6.40 21.78
N ALA A 838 -9.88 5.95 20.86
CA ALA A 838 -10.04 4.53 20.53
C ALA A 838 -8.79 3.92 19.86
N LEU A 839 -8.00 4.72 19.13
CA LEU A 839 -6.77 4.27 18.49
C LEU A 839 -5.53 4.35 19.40
N ASP A 840 -5.46 5.30 20.33
CA ASP A 840 -4.28 5.60 21.15
C ASP A 840 -4.68 5.98 22.59
N PRO A 841 -5.33 5.08 23.35
CA PRO A 841 -5.97 5.41 24.63
C PRO A 841 -4.97 5.92 25.68
N ASP A 842 -3.76 5.35 25.72
CA ASP A 842 -2.67 5.74 26.62
C ASP A 842 -1.74 6.84 26.06
N GLY A 843 -1.95 7.27 24.81
CA GLY A 843 -1.18 8.31 24.15
C GLY A 843 0.23 7.89 23.68
N ARG A 844 0.61 6.61 23.81
CA ARG A 844 1.97 6.09 23.53
C ARG A 844 2.23 5.85 22.04
N LEU A 845 1.20 5.72 21.21
CA LEU A 845 1.34 5.65 19.75
C LEU A 845 1.58 7.04 19.13
N GLY A 846 1.12 8.11 19.78
CA GLY A 846 1.35 9.49 19.34
C GLY A 846 0.34 9.99 18.32
N VAL A 847 -0.92 9.54 18.43
CA VAL A 847 -2.05 9.99 17.61
C VAL A 847 -2.51 11.38 18.07
N ARG A 848 -2.78 12.26 17.11
CA ARG A 848 -3.13 13.67 17.32
C ARG A 848 -4.19 14.15 16.34
N ILE A 849 -4.92 15.18 16.72
CA ILE A 849 -6.01 15.77 15.91
C ILE A 849 -5.49 16.99 15.15
N LYS A 850 -5.65 16.99 13.82
CA LYS A 850 -5.53 18.18 12.99
C LYS A 850 -6.91 18.81 12.87
N TRP A 851 -7.00 20.10 13.19
CA TRP A 851 -8.23 20.85 13.08
C TRP A 851 -8.68 21.00 11.61
N PRO A 852 -9.99 20.90 11.30
CA PRO A 852 -11.09 20.55 12.20
C PRO A 852 -11.46 19.05 12.23
N ASN A 853 -11.03 18.26 11.23
CA ASN A 853 -11.70 17.00 10.85
C ASN A 853 -10.75 15.83 10.51
N ASP A 854 -9.43 15.95 10.74
CA ASP A 854 -8.46 14.93 10.33
C ASP A 854 -7.68 14.40 11.54
N VAL A 855 -7.32 13.11 11.52
CA VAL A 855 -6.47 12.49 12.56
C VAL A 855 -5.12 12.12 11.96
N TYR A 856 -4.05 12.44 12.70
CA TYR A 856 -2.66 12.32 12.28
C TYR A 856 -1.83 11.54 13.32
N ALA A 857 -0.70 11.03 12.87
CA ALA A 857 0.27 10.27 13.63
C ALA A 857 1.62 10.98 13.68
N HIS A 858 2.25 11.03 14.86
CA HIS A 858 3.68 11.33 14.95
C HIS A 858 4.52 10.13 14.49
N VAL A 859 5.21 10.29 13.37
CA VAL A 859 6.05 9.24 12.75
C VAL A 859 7.47 9.73 12.50
N GLU A 860 8.44 8.81 12.60
CA GLU A 860 9.88 9.09 12.47
C GLU A 860 10.39 8.91 11.03
N GLY A 861 9.62 9.39 10.06
CA GLY A 861 9.97 9.47 8.64
C GLY A 861 8.82 10.00 7.79
N VAL A 862 8.92 11.22 7.27
CA VAL A 862 7.90 11.86 6.41
C VAL A 862 8.60 12.63 5.28
N GLY A 863 7.94 12.73 4.12
CA GLY A 863 8.49 13.39 2.92
C GLY A 863 9.47 12.50 2.15
N GLY A 864 9.11 11.23 1.92
CA GLY A 864 9.94 10.27 1.17
C GLY A 864 11.12 9.69 1.95
N THR A 865 11.21 9.95 3.25
CA THR A 865 12.19 9.31 4.17
C THR A 865 11.51 8.21 4.97
N GLU A 866 12.26 7.13 5.23
CA GLU A 866 11.77 5.91 5.85
C GLU A 866 11.38 6.13 7.32
N VAL A 867 10.34 5.44 7.77
CA VAL A 867 9.96 5.42 9.18
C VAL A 867 11.06 4.72 9.98
N GLY A 868 11.71 5.45 10.88
CA GLY A 868 12.94 5.05 11.55
C GLY A 868 14.16 5.90 11.14
N GLY A 869 14.07 6.68 10.05
CA GLY A 869 15.11 7.57 9.54
C GLY A 869 15.37 8.83 10.37
N GLY A 870 14.96 8.87 11.64
CA GLY A 870 15.22 9.92 12.63
C GLY A 870 14.50 11.26 12.40
N LYS A 871 14.01 11.55 11.19
CA LYS A 871 13.23 12.77 10.88
C LYS A 871 11.79 12.64 11.35
N LYS A 872 11.46 13.28 12.47
CA LYS A 872 10.10 13.39 12.98
C LYS A 872 9.21 14.22 12.07
N GLY A 873 8.00 13.73 11.83
CA GLY A 873 6.96 14.41 11.05
C GLY A 873 5.55 13.95 11.43
N LEU A 874 4.57 14.34 10.62
CA LEU A 874 3.16 14.03 10.79
C LEU A 874 2.61 13.35 9.53
N ALA A 875 1.95 12.20 9.69
CA ALA A 875 1.26 11.50 8.61
C ALA A 875 -0.25 11.38 8.91
N LYS A 876 -1.10 11.47 7.88
CA LYS A 876 -2.55 11.35 8.03
C LYS A 876 -2.95 9.88 8.17
N ILE A 877 -3.73 9.58 9.21
CA ILE A 877 -4.23 8.22 9.50
C ILE A 877 -5.76 8.13 9.50
N ALA A 878 -6.49 9.24 9.62
CA ALA A 878 -7.92 9.27 9.33
C ALA A 878 -8.39 10.59 8.71
N GLY A 879 -9.45 10.52 7.92
CA GLY A 879 -10.22 11.67 7.46
C GLY A 879 -11.69 11.53 7.83
N ILE A 880 -12.30 12.62 8.30
CA ILE A 880 -13.71 12.67 8.71
C ILE A 880 -14.46 13.67 7.82
N LEU A 881 -15.67 13.31 7.42
CA LEU A 881 -16.60 14.11 6.63
C LEU A 881 -17.98 14.07 7.32
N VAL A 882 -18.49 15.23 7.73
CA VAL A 882 -19.82 15.34 8.35
C VAL A 882 -20.79 16.03 7.40
N ASN A 883 -21.83 15.31 6.97
CA ASN A 883 -22.98 15.89 6.26
C ASN A 883 -24.18 15.99 7.21
N THR A 884 -25.08 16.95 6.94
CA THR A 884 -26.29 17.19 7.74
C THR A 884 -27.50 17.35 6.84
N ASN A 885 -28.55 16.57 7.10
CA ASN A 885 -29.79 16.57 6.31
C ASN A 885 -30.99 16.81 7.25
N TYR A 886 -31.80 17.82 6.98
CA TYR A 886 -32.98 18.14 7.79
C TYR A 886 -34.24 17.49 7.21
N MET A 887 -34.84 16.56 7.95
CA MET A 887 -36.01 15.78 7.50
C MET A 887 -36.99 15.56 8.66
N ASN A 888 -38.29 15.67 8.39
CA ASN A 888 -39.37 15.36 9.35
C ASN A 888 -39.23 16.02 10.74
N GLY A 889 -38.65 17.23 10.79
CA GLY A 889 -38.45 17.98 12.03
C GLY A 889 -37.26 17.51 12.88
N GLN A 890 -36.34 16.74 12.31
CA GLN A 890 -35.11 16.27 12.96
C GLN A 890 -33.90 16.50 12.03
N TRP A 891 -32.71 16.62 12.61
CA TRP A 891 -31.46 16.66 11.86
C TRP A 891 -30.84 15.26 11.83
N ARG A 892 -30.77 14.67 10.64
CA ARG A 892 -29.92 13.52 10.36
C ARG A 892 -28.48 14.01 10.21
N VAL A 893 -27.56 13.42 10.97
CA VAL A 893 -26.12 13.71 10.88
C VAL A 893 -25.42 12.46 10.40
N LEU A 894 -24.65 12.59 9.32
CA LEU A 894 -23.91 11.51 8.66
C LEU A 894 -22.41 11.76 8.84
N VAL A 895 -21.79 11.00 9.75
CA VAL A 895 -20.36 11.10 10.11
C VAL A 895 -19.60 10.01 9.37
N GLY A 896 -19.15 10.33 8.15
CA GLY A 896 -18.28 9.49 7.34
C GLY A 896 -16.83 9.53 7.84
N CYS A 897 -16.23 8.37 8.04
CA CYS A 897 -14.85 8.21 8.52
C CYS A 897 -14.11 7.22 7.62
N GLY A 898 -12.91 7.58 7.18
CA GLY A 898 -11.94 6.65 6.58
C GLY A 898 -10.69 6.59 7.44
N ILE A 899 -10.30 5.39 7.90
CA ILE A 899 -9.20 5.18 8.85
C ILE A 899 -8.21 4.16 8.30
N ASN A 900 -6.92 4.47 8.35
CA ASN A 900 -5.86 3.55 7.93
C ASN A 900 -5.50 2.61 9.09
N VAL A 901 -6.06 1.40 9.13
CA VAL A 901 -5.91 0.48 10.26
C VAL A 901 -4.82 -0.56 10.00
N LEU A 902 -4.99 -1.33 8.93
CA LEU A 902 -4.09 -2.41 8.52
C LEU A 902 -3.39 -2.14 7.18
N ASN A 903 -3.55 -0.95 6.60
CA ASN A 903 -3.00 -0.63 5.28
C ASN A 903 -1.50 -0.92 5.20
N ALA A 904 -1.07 -1.39 4.03
CA ALA A 904 0.33 -1.35 3.65
C ALA A 904 0.82 0.11 3.51
N LEU A 905 2.14 0.27 3.65
CA LEU A 905 2.84 1.43 3.09
C LEU A 905 2.59 1.48 1.57
N PRO A 906 2.37 2.65 0.95
CA PRO A 906 2.77 3.99 1.40
C PRO A 906 1.86 4.71 2.40
N THR A 907 0.61 4.28 2.64
CA THR A 907 -0.21 4.91 3.68
C THR A 907 0.26 4.53 5.08
N THR A 908 0.44 5.52 5.97
CA THR A 908 0.66 5.25 7.39
C THR A 908 -0.60 4.65 8.01
N SER A 909 -0.44 3.57 8.77
CA SER A 909 -1.53 2.85 9.44
C SER A 909 -1.23 2.52 10.90
N ILE A 910 -2.27 2.21 11.67
CA ILE A 910 -2.16 1.97 13.13
C ILE A 910 -1.36 0.70 13.46
N SER A 911 -1.41 -0.35 12.62
CA SER A 911 -0.54 -1.53 12.78
C SER A 911 0.95 -1.16 12.76
N GLN A 912 1.36 -0.34 11.80
CA GLN A 912 2.75 0.15 11.69
C GLN A 912 3.17 0.92 12.95
N MET A 913 2.31 1.80 13.47
CA MET A 913 2.59 2.55 14.71
C MET A 913 2.72 1.64 15.94
N HIS A 914 1.91 0.58 15.99
CA HIS A 914 1.92 -0.41 17.05
C HIS A 914 3.20 -1.26 17.04
N ASP A 915 3.71 -1.64 15.87
CA ASP A 915 4.98 -2.35 15.73
C ASP A 915 6.18 -1.46 16.11
N LEU A 916 6.17 -0.17 15.73
CA LEU A 916 7.19 0.81 16.18
C LEU A 916 7.21 1.00 17.70
N LEU A 917 6.04 1.04 18.34
CA LEU A 917 5.95 1.12 19.81
C LEU A 917 6.53 -0.16 20.45
N ARG A 918 6.23 -1.33 19.88
CA ARG A 918 6.80 -2.61 20.32
C ARG A 918 8.33 -2.60 20.25
N GLU A 919 8.91 -2.14 19.13
CA GLU A 919 10.36 -2.00 18.97
C GLU A 919 10.99 -1.03 19.97
N ARG A 920 10.36 0.12 20.25
CA ARG A 920 10.89 1.07 21.24
C ARG A 920 10.90 0.46 22.64
N LEU A 921 9.84 -0.24 23.04
CA LEU A 921 9.73 -0.83 24.38
C LEU A 921 10.77 -1.93 24.59
N THR A 922 11.02 -2.79 23.59
CA THR A 922 12.08 -3.80 23.66
C THR A 922 13.47 -3.17 23.66
N LYS A 923 13.76 -2.22 22.75
CA LYS A 923 15.08 -1.57 22.64
C LYS A 923 15.47 -0.74 23.87
N PHE A 924 14.52 -0.17 24.61
CA PHE A 924 14.79 0.61 25.83
C PHE A 924 14.53 -0.15 27.14
N GLY A 925 14.22 -1.45 27.10
CA GLY A 925 14.03 -2.27 28.30
C GLY A 925 12.87 -1.83 29.20
N GLN A 926 11.87 -1.12 28.65
CA GLN A 926 10.79 -0.54 29.43
C GLN A 926 9.69 -1.57 29.70
N SER A 927 9.52 -1.96 30.96
CA SER A 927 8.53 -2.93 31.44
C SER A 927 7.11 -2.35 31.52
N GLY A 928 6.59 -1.86 30.39
CA GLY A 928 5.21 -1.39 30.27
C GLY A 928 4.46 -2.18 29.20
N ASP A 929 3.29 -2.72 29.56
CA ASP A 929 2.49 -3.55 28.66
C ASP A 929 2.23 -2.86 27.31
N LEU A 930 2.37 -3.62 26.22
CA LEU A 930 1.97 -3.17 24.90
C LEU A 930 0.44 -3.22 24.82
N PRO A 931 -0.24 -2.21 24.23
CA PRO A 931 -1.66 -2.36 23.90
C PRO A 931 -1.92 -3.61 23.04
N PRO A 932 -3.16 -4.14 23.00
CA PRO A 932 -3.49 -5.24 22.10
C PRO A 932 -3.27 -4.86 20.63
N ALA A 933 -2.85 -5.83 19.82
CA ALA A 933 -2.67 -5.59 18.38
C ALA A 933 -3.99 -5.12 17.72
N PRO A 934 -3.92 -4.15 16.78
CA PRO A 934 -5.11 -3.67 16.09
C PRO A 934 -5.64 -4.72 15.10
N THR A 935 -6.96 -4.84 15.04
CA THR A 935 -7.69 -5.51 13.95
C THR A 935 -8.80 -4.58 13.48
N MET A 936 -9.41 -4.87 12.32
CA MET A 936 -10.52 -4.07 11.78
C MET A 936 -11.69 -4.02 12.77
N GLU A 937 -12.01 -5.19 13.32
CA GLU A 937 -13.07 -5.47 14.27
C GLU A 937 -12.86 -4.74 15.60
N ARG A 938 -11.68 -4.91 16.20
CA ARG A 938 -11.31 -4.25 17.47
C ARG A 938 -11.34 -2.74 17.32
N VAL A 939 -10.74 -2.19 16.26
CA VAL A 939 -10.70 -0.74 16.05
C VAL A 939 -12.10 -0.18 15.83
N PHE A 940 -12.92 -0.82 14.99
CA PHE A 940 -14.30 -0.40 14.77
C PHE A 940 -15.12 -0.44 16.07
N ALA A 941 -15.07 -1.55 16.82
CA ALA A 941 -15.77 -1.71 18.10
C ALA A 941 -15.39 -0.65 19.15
N ARG A 942 -14.09 -0.36 19.29
CA ARG A 942 -13.57 0.65 20.22
C ARG A 942 -14.02 2.06 19.82
N ILE A 943 -14.05 2.38 18.53
CA ILE A 943 -14.59 3.67 18.05
C ILE A 943 -16.10 3.76 18.31
N MET A 944 -16.88 2.70 18.10
CA MET A 944 -18.32 2.71 18.39
C MET A 944 -18.60 3.02 19.86
N GLN A 945 -17.86 2.39 20.78
CA GLN A 945 -18.01 2.59 22.23
C GLN A 945 -17.53 3.98 22.69
N SER A 946 -16.37 4.45 22.22
CA SER A 946 -15.87 5.79 22.55
C SER A 946 -16.80 6.88 22.00
N PHE A 947 -17.22 6.76 20.73
CA PHE A 947 -18.12 7.73 20.12
C PHE A 947 -19.48 7.77 20.82
N GLU A 948 -20.06 6.62 21.19
CA GLU A 948 -21.30 6.61 21.98
C GLU A 948 -21.15 7.37 23.29
N GLN A 949 -20.06 7.12 24.02
CA GLN A 949 -19.83 7.76 25.32
C GLN A 949 -19.77 9.28 25.20
N LYS A 950 -18.99 9.78 24.23
CA LYS A 950 -18.86 11.22 23.99
C LYS A 950 -20.14 11.82 23.39
N TRP A 951 -20.91 11.07 22.58
CA TRP A 951 -22.21 11.50 22.04
C TRP A 951 -23.31 11.63 23.11
N GLU A 952 -23.44 10.65 24.00
CA GLU A 952 -24.40 10.72 25.11
C GLU A 952 -24.06 11.88 26.06
N GLN A 953 -22.77 12.07 26.38
CA GLN A 953 -22.32 13.21 27.19
C GLN A 953 -22.53 14.57 26.48
N PHE A 954 -22.16 14.71 25.21
CA PHE A 954 -22.34 15.95 24.43
C PHE A 954 -23.79 16.43 24.36
N LEU A 955 -24.75 15.50 24.28
CA LEU A 955 -26.18 15.82 24.32
C LEU A 955 -26.67 16.18 25.74
N ASN A 956 -26.11 15.57 26.79
CA ASN A 956 -26.46 15.86 28.18
C ASN A 956 -25.90 17.21 28.65
N ASP A 957 -24.64 17.50 28.31
CA ASP A 957 -23.94 18.74 28.68
C ASP A 957 -24.42 19.95 27.84
N GLY A 958 -25.15 19.72 26.75
CA GLY A 958 -25.69 20.76 25.88
C GLY A 958 -24.67 21.47 24.98
N GLY A 959 -23.44 20.93 24.89
CA GLY A 959 -22.34 21.54 24.16
C GLY A 959 -21.06 20.71 24.20
N PHE A 960 -19.98 21.29 23.68
CA PHE A 960 -18.66 20.65 23.60
C PHE A 960 -17.71 21.07 24.74
N ASP A 961 -18.17 21.94 25.64
CA ASP A 961 -17.30 22.67 26.58
C ASP A 961 -16.58 21.74 27.56
N SER A 962 -17.22 20.63 27.96
CA SER A 962 -16.66 19.57 28.81
C SER A 962 -15.56 18.73 28.13
N PHE A 963 -15.50 18.71 26.80
CA PHE A 963 -14.46 18.02 26.03
C PHE A 963 -13.29 18.92 25.63
N MET A 964 -13.38 20.23 25.91
CA MET A 964 -12.46 21.23 25.37
C MET A 964 -11.00 20.94 25.76
N ASP A 965 -10.74 20.53 27.00
CA ASP A 965 -9.39 20.23 27.46
C ASP A 965 -8.92 18.82 27.06
N GLU A 966 -9.83 17.85 26.94
CA GLU A 966 -9.54 16.54 26.36
C GLU A 966 -9.09 16.70 24.89
N TYR A 967 -9.82 17.50 24.11
CA TYR A 967 -9.48 17.82 22.72
C TYR A 967 -8.14 18.56 22.61
N LYS A 968 -7.89 19.58 23.43
CA LYS A 968 -6.59 20.28 23.48
C LYS A 968 -5.43 19.37 23.90
N SER A 969 -5.66 18.32 24.70
CA SER A 969 -4.61 17.34 25.02
C SER A 969 -4.16 16.52 23.79
N ARG A 970 -5.02 16.41 22.78
CA ARG A 970 -4.80 15.63 21.55
C ARG A 970 -4.54 16.49 20.31
N TRP A 971 -4.81 17.79 20.29
CA TRP A 971 -4.68 18.63 19.08
C TRP A 971 -3.23 18.99 18.71
N LEU A 972 -3.01 19.36 17.44
CA LEU A 972 -1.69 19.71 16.89
C LEU A 972 -1.31 21.20 16.93
N HIS A 973 -2.26 22.09 17.23
CA HIS A 973 -2.16 23.51 16.83
C HIS A 973 -1.86 24.50 17.96
N GLN A 974 -1.54 23.99 19.15
CA GLN A 974 -1.20 24.82 20.32
C GLN A 974 -0.04 25.79 20.01
N ASP A 975 -0.28 27.09 20.17
CA ASP A 975 0.70 28.17 19.95
C ASP A 975 1.37 28.21 18.56
N GLN A 976 0.79 27.54 17.56
CA GLN A 976 1.34 27.49 16.21
C GLN A 976 1.26 28.88 15.53
N GLU A 977 2.40 29.36 15.00
CA GLU A 977 2.45 30.58 14.20
C GLU A 977 2.04 30.30 12.76
N VAL A 978 1.18 31.16 12.21
CA VAL A 978 0.48 30.95 10.93
C VAL A 978 0.32 32.28 10.19
N THR A 979 0.27 32.25 8.85
CA THR A 979 0.14 33.47 8.02
C THR A 979 -1.19 33.51 7.30
N LEU A 980 -2.00 34.55 7.55
CA LEU A 980 -3.25 34.81 6.84
C LEU A 980 -2.95 35.50 5.50
N THR A 981 -3.09 34.73 4.42
CA THR A 981 -2.73 35.13 3.04
C THR A 981 -3.80 35.94 2.31
N THR A 982 -4.99 36.11 2.89
CA THR A 982 -6.13 36.79 2.25
C THR A 982 -6.28 38.26 2.62
N VAL A 983 -5.35 38.78 3.41
CA VAL A 983 -5.20 40.21 3.69
C VAL A 983 -3.91 40.72 3.05
N THR A 984 -3.90 42.01 2.70
CA THR A 984 -2.75 42.69 2.08
C THR A 984 -2.40 43.91 2.92
N PRO A 985 -1.22 43.97 3.57
CA PRO A 985 -0.19 42.93 3.64
C PRO A 985 -0.67 41.65 4.36
N HIS A 986 -0.02 40.52 4.08
CA HIS A 986 -0.31 39.26 4.77
C HIS A 986 -0.02 39.38 6.26
N GLN A 987 -0.93 38.88 7.10
CA GLN A 987 -0.87 39.06 8.55
C GLN A 987 -0.37 37.79 9.22
N LYS A 988 0.65 37.91 10.09
CA LYS A 988 1.07 36.82 10.97
C LYS A 988 0.13 36.74 12.17
N LEU A 989 -0.28 35.52 12.51
CA LEU A 989 -1.13 35.19 13.62
C LEU A 989 -0.51 34.05 14.44
N ARG A 990 -0.88 33.91 15.71
CA ARG A 990 -0.64 32.70 16.52
C ARG A 990 -1.97 32.08 16.92
N ILE A 991 -2.11 30.77 16.76
CA ILE A 991 -3.29 30.01 17.22
C ILE A 991 -3.26 29.92 18.75
N VAL A 992 -4.37 30.26 19.40
CA VAL A 992 -4.49 30.27 20.87
C VAL A 992 -5.66 29.42 21.41
N GLY A 993 -6.59 28.98 20.56
CA GLY A 993 -7.70 28.14 21.01
C GLY A 993 -8.74 27.84 19.93
N ILE A 994 -9.85 27.24 20.38
CA ILE A 994 -11.09 27.09 19.63
C ILE A 994 -12.20 27.81 20.42
N THR A 995 -13.15 28.44 19.75
CA THR A 995 -14.24 29.13 20.45
C THR A 995 -15.28 28.13 21.00
N PRO A 996 -15.66 28.21 22.29
CA PRO A 996 -16.60 27.26 22.92
C PRO A 996 -18.02 27.36 22.35
N ASP A 997 -18.40 28.54 21.88
CA ASP A 997 -19.73 28.83 21.35
C ASP A 997 -19.95 28.22 19.95
N GLN A 998 -19.01 28.46 19.03
CA GLN A 998 -19.14 28.30 17.57
C GLN A 998 -18.08 27.40 16.92
N GLY A 999 -17.06 26.92 17.66
CA GLY A 999 -16.04 26.04 17.09
C GLY A 999 -15.18 26.73 16.02
N LEU A 1000 -14.88 28.02 16.19
CA LEU A 1000 -13.96 28.75 15.31
C LEU A 1000 -12.53 28.59 15.81
N LEU A 1001 -11.53 28.51 14.92
CA LEU A 1001 -10.12 28.52 15.29
C LEU A 1001 -9.72 29.95 15.66
N ARG A 1002 -9.39 30.19 16.93
CA ARG A 1002 -9.09 31.52 17.47
C ARG A 1002 -7.60 31.80 17.43
N CYS A 1003 -7.25 32.93 16.82
CA CYS A 1003 -5.86 33.40 16.68
C CYS A 1003 -5.69 34.83 17.20
N VAL A 1004 -4.44 35.22 17.50
CA VAL A 1004 -4.05 36.61 17.82
C VAL A 1004 -2.99 37.12 16.84
N PRO A 1005 -2.98 38.40 16.45
CA PRO A 1005 -1.91 38.99 15.65
C PRO A 1005 -0.54 38.92 16.33
N ILE A 1006 0.51 38.74 15.53
CA ILE A 1006 1.91 38.84 15.97
C ILE A 1006 2.46 40.19 15.52
N GLU A 1007 2.58 41.14 16.46
CA GLU A 1007 3.19 42.45 16.20
C GLU A 1007 4.72 42.40 16.37
N ASP A 1008 5.47 43.01 15.44
CA ASP A 1008 6.94 43.15 15.50
C ASP A 1008 7.37 44.21 16.54
N THR A 1009 7.08 43.97 17.82
CA THR A 1009 7.54 44.79 18.95
C THR A 1009 8.65 44.11 19.75
N LYS A 1010 9.65 44.88 20.18
CA LYS A 1010 10.90 44.36 20.74
C LYS A 1010 10.81 44.11 22.25
N LEU A 1011 10.92 42.84 22.66
CA LEU A 1011 11.16 42.35 24.04
C LEU A 1011 9.99 42.64 25.02
N THR A 1012 9.58 41.74 25.90
CA THR A 1012 10.34 40.73 26.69
C THR A 1012 9.54 39.45 26.93
N PRO A 1013 10.19 38.31 27.26
CA PRO A 1013 9.49 37.09 27.65
C PRO A 1013 8.96 37.18 29.10
N LEU A 1014 7.66 36.90 29.29
CA LEU A 1014 7.05 36.71 30.60
C LEU A 1014 6.52 35.29 30.73
N TYR A 1015 7.21 34.49 31.55
CA TYR A 1015 6.71 33.20 32.03
C TYR A 1015 5.48 33.40 32.92
N GLN A 1016 4.60 32.39 32.95
CA GLN A 1016 3.56 32.17 33.95
C GLN A 1016 2.53 33.32 34.17
N ARG A 1017 1.42 33.25 33.43
CA ARG A 1017 0.09 33.48 34.01
C ARG A 1017 -0.87 32.38 33.59
N SER A 1018 -1.45 31.70 34.57
CA SER A 1018 -2.59 30.80 34.38
C SER A 1018 -3.80 31.60 33.92
N VAL A 1019 -4.49 31.12 32.87
CA VAL A 1019 -5.70 31.77 32.33
C VAL A 1019 -6.94 30.99 32.80
N ASP A 1020 -7.02 30.78 34.12
CA ASP A 1020 -8.24 30.42 34.81
C ASP A 1020 -8.87 31.72 35.34
N GLY A 1021 -9.99 32.14 34.74
CA GLY A 1021 -10.60 33.44 35.05
C GLY A 1021 -11.84 33.73 34.23
N TYR A 1022 -13.00 33.38 34.78
CA TYR A 1022 -14.31 33.82 34.27
C TYR A 1022 -14.72 35.12 34.98
N ALA A 1023 -15.53 35.97 34.32
CA ALA A 1023 -15.85 37.36 34.69
C ALA A 1023 -14.67 38.35 34.49
N ASP A 1024 -14.89 39.66 34.29
CA ASP A 1024 -16.11 40.44 34.55
C ASP A 1024 -16.51 41.40 33.40
N ARG A 1025 -17.67 42.03 33.52
CA ARG A 1025 -18.20 43.07 32.62
C ARG A 1025 -17.64 44.46 32.96
N THR A 1026 -17.73 45.35 31.98
CA THR A 1026 -17.49 46.82 32.04
C THR A 1026 -16.02 47.29 32.02
N GLY A 1027 -15.81 48.47 31.42
CA GLY A 1027 -14.61 49.31 31.64
C GLY A 1027 -13.45 49.14 30.65
N ASN A 1028 -13.48 49.89 29.53
CA ASN A 1028 -12.39 50.22 28.61
C ASN A 1028 -10.97 49.72 28.98
N GLY A 1029 -10.64 48.50 28.55
CA GLY A 1029 -9.26 48.06 28.33
C GLY A 1029 -9.13 47.57 26.89
N THR A 1030 -8.03 47.90 26.21
CA THR A 1030 -7.78 47.46 24.82
C THR A 1030 -7.43 45.97 24.78
N SER A 1031 -8.45 45.13 24.70
CA SER A 1031 -8.30 43.70 24.41
C SER A 1031 -7.66 43.52 23.04
N GLY A 1032 -6.61 42.69 22.94
CA GLY A 1032 -6.02 42.32 21.66
C GLY A 1032 -7.06 41.72 20.71
N GLU A 1033 -7.06 42.18 19.45
CA GLU A 1033 -8.11 41.86 18.48
C GLU A 1033 -7.98 40.42 18.00
N PHE A 1034 -8.92 39.54 18.40
CA PHE A 1034 -8.91 38.13 18.01
C PHE A 1034 -9.33 37.96 16.54
N VAL A 1035 -8.63 37.06 15.84
CA VAL A 1035 -8.97 36.63 14.48
C VAL A 1035 -9.52 35.21 14.55
N ASP A 1036 -10.84 35.08 14.47
CA ASP A 1036 -11.55 33.80 14.51
C ASP A 1036 -11.83 33.26 13.09
N LEU A 1037 -11.57 31.97 12.87
CA LEU A 1037 -11.57 31.34 11.54
C LEU A 1037 -12.54 30.13 11.48
N GLN A 1038 -13.41 30.10 10.47
CA GLN A 1038 -14.39 29.03 10.27
C GLN A 1038 -13.78 27.70 9.77
N PRO A 1039 -14.24 26.53 10.29
CA PRO A 1039 -13.78 25.19 9.86
C PRO A 1039 -13.92 24.86 8.37
N ASP A 1040 -14.99 25.34 7.72
CA ASP A 1040 -15.34 24.98 6.34
C ASP A 1040 -14.94 26.04 5.31
N GLY A 1041 -14.73 27.28 5.76
CA GLY A 1041 -14.32 28.40 4.91
C GLY A 1041 -12.79 28.52 4.71
N ASN A 1042 -11.95 27.85 5.50
CA ASN A 1042 -10.49 28.07 5.47
C ASN A 1042 -9.73 26.81 5.04
N SER A 1043 -8.76 26.97 4.14
CA SER A 1043 -7.74 25.94 3.89
C SER A 1043 -6.51 26.20 4.76
N PHE A 1044 -6.20 25.25 5.63
CA PHE A 1044 -5.01 25.27 6.48
C PHE A 1044 -3.93 24.33 5.93
N ASP A 1045 -2.82 24.91 5.45
CA ASP A 1045 -1.67 24.14 4.96
C ASP A 1045 -0.58 24.07 6.04
N LEU A 1046 -0.43 22.85 6.58
CA LEU A 1046 0.55 22.50 7.61
C LEU A 1046 2.01 22.53 7.10
N MET A 1047 2.23 22.39 5.78
CA MET A 1047 3.58 22.35 5.20
C MET A 1047 4.17 23.75 4.95
N SER A 1048 3.32 24.77 4.91
CA SER A 1048 3.72 26.18 4.70
C SER A 1048 3.32 27.13 5.84
N ASN A 1049 2.61 26.63 6.86
CA ASN A 1049 1.97 27.44 7.91
C ASN A 1049 1.04 28.54 7.34
N MET A 1050 0.44 28.33 6.17
CA MET A 1050 -0.45 29.29 5.53
C MET A 1050 -1.92 29.01 5.84
N ILE A 1051 -2.66 30.08 6.12
CA ILE A 1051 -4.12 30.11 6.16
C ILE A 1051 -4.60 30.90 4.96
N LYS A 1052 -5.54 30.32 4.21
CA LYS A 1052 -6.30 31.03 3.18
C LYS A 1052 -7.80 30.91 3.45
N LYS A 1053 -8.44 32.06 3.65
CA LYS A 1053 -9.89 32.19 3.67
C LYS A 1053 -10.43 32.02 2.24
N LYS A 1054 -11.49 31.22 2.07
CA LYS A 1054 -12.32 31.27 0.88
C LYS A 1054 -13.29 32.44 1.05
N ASN A 1055 -13.41 33.27 0.02
CA ASN A 1055 -14.38 34.35 -0.04
C ASN A 1055 -15.79 33.80 -0.26
#